data_AF-W2LHI2-F1
#
_entry.id   AF-W2LHI2-F1
#
_cell.length_a   1.000
_cell.length_b   1.000
_cell.length_c   1.000
_cell.angle_alpha   90.00
_cell.angle_beta   90.00
_cell.angle_gamma   90.00
#
_symmetry.space_group_name_H-M   'P 1'
#
loop_
_entity.id
_entity.type
_entity.pdbx_description
1 polymer ?
#
loop_
_entity_poly.entity_id
_entity_poly.type
_entity_poly.pdbx_seq_one_letter_code
_entity_poly.pdbx_strand_id
1 'polypeptide(L)'
;MESPEASRDDRMATQAGRRAELQKLSNEEGEWTLYRTLCQFRLGYFSFLVLMCILMFSVTFLMEIFFAIFLPSARMDPYFTVRAIVLLAFLPFALIFLSYCFEESSRLFLDAIDTREGSLANFRLSLCVCVHYLRHWREMPDDRMEREQFDAFRGDDEDQEAWARLVSWITAGPRYLLSTIYTNDPFDDNNKESEDEKRYELELLFQRQQSEESGQKHSSRFLRHRSNSSSSSSSEENSPSSRWKRAFQAASTTVKFNTTHFDGPPLDFSTLVITDVLCPFVFELITMWTFMVSLLANLSPLAAFLDYIQCGFYMQAIYLGVWMICHFCSARNRKMREFVSNYRRRYRDMQRELLEMENEKRAEHLWLVSIGFRAVEQFQTSFFTFVEAIFEFGCSIREKCCPWGSRSGNDSSATSEERQSLQYGDEAHYTPTQETSEEITEGTCDPVTDANETQEALEGKQRMHRIGEHIRELNLWSKFSYDRRLRILWPIVILSAIISFYAFYAGWGIMGICLILLGDTIQAKYPQIFGLTFKSFITFFVILSFVFFSSTWAIGTFVQGDDFFVYPPTAESLAAPATPFASKTTKSPVQWTKVAEYPVCALDLNSLDIVDFALIADAVYGWNTAVQVKSFTQRFNGTELGDWEFVSRNNEDAGHQVWTELYFPSINMTVIAVRGTATATDALEDLHYWFGVSVMQAANIFIPFLKQLPSEFVVEMLSMNFLRAIMPPPVYSELLDHVIAVRKRVGGDRLVLTGHSLGGAMAAMVGARTHTPAVSFSGPGLLYSRGRFDVDDESIRDYVMTVKPRRDIVPQVDELGGMVQEIECRRDNPLACHSTVTHMCELYAACGDKRKRDWSKAAQCQEYFHSN
;
A
#
# COMPACT_ATOMS: atom_id res chain seq x y z
N MET A 1 11.91 13.79 -60.03
CA MET A 1 11.63 14.45 -58.74
C MET A 1 10.99 13.39 -57.88
N GLU A 2 11.83 12.56 -57.25
CA GLU A 2 11.39 11.44 -56.41
C GLU A 2 10.69 11.99 -55.16
N SER A 3 9.75 11.23 -54.60
CA SER A 3 9.13 11.65 -53.34
C SER A 3 10.18 11.61 -52.21
N PRO A 4 10.09 12.50 -51.22
CA PRO A 4 11.00 12.47 -50.07
C PRO A 4 10.89 11.15 -49.28
N GLU A 5 9.79 10.41 -49.41
CA GLU A 5 9.60 9.07 -48.84
C GLU A 5 10.45 8.02 -49.55
N ALA A 6 10.41 7.95 -50.89
CA ALA A 6 11.22 7.00 -51.66
C ALA A 6 12.73 7.19 -51.39
N SER A 7 13.19 8.44 -51.35
CA SER A 7 14.58 8.77 -51.00
C SER A 7 14.96 8.39 -49.56
N ARG A 8 14.00 8.36 -48.63
CA ARG A 8 14.24 7.92 -47.24
C ARG A 8 14.31 6.39 -47.18
N ASP A 9 13.43 5.69 -47.87
CA ASP A 9 13.38 4.23 -47.88
C ASP A 9 14.63 3.64 -48.55
N ASP A 10 15.11 4.23 -49.65
CA ASP A 10 16.39 3.87 -50.29
C ASP A 10 17.60 4.07 -49.36
N ARG A 11 17.57 5.10 -48.49
CA ARG A 11 18.62 5.30 -47.48
C ARG A 11 18.52 4.26 -46.36
N MET A 12 17.31 3.95 -45.90
CA MET A 12 17.03 2.93 -44.87
C MET A 12 17.32 1.49 -45.34
N ALA A 13 17.30 1.22 -46.65
CA ALA A 13 17.77 -0.04 -47.20
C ALA A 13 19.26 -0.31 -46.92
N THR A 14 20.07 0.75 -46.70
CA THR A 14 21.51 0.62 -46.40
C THR A 14 21.79 0.54 -44.90
N GLN A 15 22.73 -0.32 -44.50
CA GLN A 15 23.19 -0.42 -43.10
C GLN A 15 23.78 0.90 -42.59
N ALA A 16 24.44 1.67 -43.47
CA ALA A 16 24.99 2.98 -43.15
C ALA A 16 23.89 4.05 -42.93
N GLY A 17 22.82 4.03 -43.71
CA GLY A 17 21.67 4.93 -43.53
C GLY A 17 20.91 4.64 -42.24
N ARG A 18 20.64 3.36 -41.93
CA ARG A 18 20.06 2.96 -40.63
C ARG A 18 20.94 3.41 -39.45
N ARG A 19 22.26 3.17 -39.51
CA ARG A 19 23.22 3.65 -38.50
C ARG A 19 23.20 5.17 -38.32
N ALA A 20 23.05 5.93 -39.41
CA ALA A 20 23.02 7.39 -39.36
C ALA A 20 21.73 7.93 -38.72
N GLU A 21 20.55 7.37 -39.04
CA GLU A 21 19.28 7.75 -38.38
C GLU A 21 19.27 7.34 -36.91
N LEU A 22 19.75 6.12 -36.57
CA LEU A 22 19.83 5.67 -35.16
C LEU A 22 20.80 6.53 -34.33
N GLN A 23 21.91 6.99 -34.92
CA GLN A 23 22.82 7.93 -34.26
C GLN A 23 22.25 9.36 -34.16
N LYS A 24 21.39 9.77 -35.10
CA LYS A 24 20.65 11.03 -35.02
C LYS A 24 19.62 11.00 -33.89
N LEU A 25 18.82 9.93 -33.79
CA LEU A 25 17.86 9.71 -32.70
C LEU A 25 18.54 9.75 -31.32
N SER A 26 19.70 9.10 -31.17
CA SER A 26 20.50 9.12 -29.93
C SER A 26 21.02 10.52 -29.56
N ASN A 27 21.38 11.35 -30.55
CA ASN A 27 21.78 12.74 -30.29
C ASN A 27 20.58 13.62 -29.90
N GLU A 28 19.44 13.49 -30.59
CA GLU A 28 18.20 14.23 -30.31
C GLU A 28 17.62 13.86 -28.92
N GLU A 29 17.77 12.62 -28.47
CA GLU A 29 17.42 12.19 -27.11
C GLU A 29 18.20 12.97 -26.03
N GLY A 30 19.49 13.25 -26.27
CA GLY A 30 20.36 13.96 -25.34
C GLY A 30 19.88 15.39 -25.04
N GLU A 31 19.41 16.13 -26.04
CA GLU A 31 19.01 17.54 -25.91
C GLU A 31 17.81 17.73 -24.96
N TRP A 32 16.88 16.76 -24.92
CA TRP A 32 15.64 16.85 -24.14
C TRP A 32 15.70 16.19 -22.76
N THR A 33 16.87 15.65 -22.37
CA THR A 33 17.05 14.89 -21.12
C THR A 33 16.59 15.67 -19.87
N LEU A 34 16.95 16.96 -19.76
CA LEU A 34 16.60 17.80 -18.59
C LEU A 34 15.09 18.07 -18.52
N TYR A 35 14.42 18.24 -19.66
CA TYR A 35 12.97 18.42 -19.69
C TYR A 35 12.25 17.11 -19.32
N ARG A 36 12.71 15.97 -19.86
CA ARG A 36 12.18 14.63 -19.53
C ARG A 36 12.26 14.33 -18.04
N THR A 37 13.41 14.59 -17.39
CA THR A 37 13.58 14.33 -15.94
C THR A 37 12.76 15.26 -15.06
N LEU A 38 12.56 16.53 -15.43
CA LEU A 38 11.66 17.43 -14.72
C LEU A 38 10.19 17.00 -14.82
N CYS A 39 9.73 16.57 -16.00
CA CYS A 39 8.38 16.04 -16.18
C CYS A 39 8.17 14.75 -15.39
N GLN A 40 9.15 13.83 -15.44
CA GLN A 40 9.15 12.57 -14.69
C GLN A 40 9.09 12.81 -13.17
N PHE A 41 9.88 13.75 -12.63
CA PHE A 41 9.81 14.10 -11.21
C PHE A 41 8.42 14.61 -10.81
N ARG A 42 7.82 15.50 -11.61
CA ARG A 42 6.50 16.09 -11.33
C ARG A 42 5.39 15.05 -11.42
N LEU A 43 5.29 14.33 -12.54
CA LEU A 43 4.27 13.30 -12.75
C LEU A 43 4.43 12.13 -11.77
N GLY A 44 5.67 11.74 -11.46
CA GLY A 44 5.97 10.74 -10.43
C GLY A 44 5.50 11.18 -9.05
N TYR A 45 5.77 12.43 -8.66
CA TYR A 45 5.31 13.00 -7.38
C TYR A 45 3.78 13.07 -7.29
N PHE A 46 3.08 13.56 -8.32
CA PHE A 46 1.61 13.58 -8.32
C PHE A 46 0.99 12.19 -8.35
N SER A 47 1.59 11.24 -9.08
CA SER A 47 1.14 9.84 -9.10
C SER A 47 1.32 9.19 -7.73
N PHE A 48 2.42 9.51 -7.04
CA PHE A 48 2.63 9.11 -5.66
C PHE A 48 1.58 9.69 -4.70
N LEU A 49 1.22 10.97 -4.82
CA LEU A 49 0.15 11.57 -4.00
C LEU A 49 -1.20 10.84 -4.22
N VAL A 50 -1.56 10.54 -5.47
CA VAL A 50 -2.78 9.80 -5.81
C VAL A 50 -2.74 8.36 -5.26
N LEU A 51 -1.64 7.64 -5.46
CA LEU A 51 -1.41 6.29 -4.90
C LEU A 51 -1.59 6.25 -3.38
N MET A 52 -1.01 7.23 -2.66
CA MET A 52 -1.13 7.31 -1.21
C MET A 52 -2.54 7.69 -0.76
N CYS A 53 -3.24 8.57 -1.47
CA CYS A 53 -4.65 8.85 -1.19
C CYS A 53 -5.52 7.60 -1.35
N ILE A 54 -5.29 6.80 -2.39
CA ILE A 54 -6.00 5.53 -2.60
C ILE A 54 -5.68 4.53 -1.49
N LEU A 55 -4.42 4.41 -1.06
CA LEU A 55 -4.03 3.56 0.06
C LEU A 55 -4.75 3.95 1.36
N MET A 56 -4.68 5.24 1.74
CA MET A 56 -5.30 5.76 2.96
C MET A 56 -6.83 5.65 2.93
N PHE A 57 -7.46 6.00 1.81
CA PHE A 57 -8.90 5.84 1.60
C PHE A 57 -9.32 4.37 1.70
N SER A 58 -8.58 3.46 1.05
CA SER A 58 -8.92 2.03 1.04
C SER A 58 -8.82 1.41 2.43
N VAL A 59 -7.77 1.73 3.20
CA VAL A 59 -7.61 1.25 4.58
C VAL A 59 -8.72 1.83 5.48
N THR A 60 -9.03 3.12 5.36
CA THR A 60 -10.10 3.77 6.14
C THR A 60 -11.47 3.16 5.81
N PHE A 61 -11.83 3.08 4.53
CA PHE A 61 -13.10 2.53 4.06
C PHE A 61 -13.31 1.08 4.50
N LEU A 62 -12.29 0.24 4.38
CA LEU A 62 -12.38 -1.14 4.81
C LEU A 62 -12.53 -1.24 6.33
N MET A 63 -11.84 -0.40 7.12
CA MET A 63 -12.00 -0.40 8.57
C MET A 63 -13.37 0.13 9.03
N GLU A 64 -14.00 1.06 8.31
CA GLU A 64 -15.40 1.46 8.56
C GLU A 64 -16.37 0.29 8.47
N ILE A 65 -16.20 -0.58 7.46
CA ILE A 65 -17.01 -1.79 7.34
C ILE A 65 -16.81 -2.69 8.57
N PHE A 66 -15.61 -2.77 9.13
CA PHE A 66 -15.36 -3.55 10.35
C PHE A 66 -15.95 -2.88 11.58
N PHE A 67 -15.82 -1.56 11.75
CA PHE A 67 -16.43 -0.83 12.85
C PHE A 67 -17.95 -1.03 12.85
N ALA A 68 -18.61 -0.94 11.69
CA ALA A 68 -20.04 -1.18 11.52
C ALA A 68 -20.51 -2.63 11.81
N ILE A 69 -19.60 -3.62 11.82
CA ILE A 69 -19.89 -5.04 12.12
C ILE A 69 -19.52 -5.40 13.56
N PHE A 70 -18.36 -4.95 14.03
CA PHE A 70 -17.73 -5.46 15.26
C PHE A 70 -17.80 -4.52 16.46
N LEU A 71 -18.14 -3.23 16.29
CA LEU A 71 -18.36 -2.35 17.43
C LEU A 71 -19.51 -2.84 18.31
N PRO A 72 -19.39 -2.77 19.65
CA PRO A 72 -20.48 -3.06 20.57
C PRO A 72 -21.72 -2.19 20.30
N SER A 73 -21.54 -0.89 20.02
CA SER A 73 -22.62 0.05 19.72
C SER A 73 -23.37 -0.26 18.42
N ALA A 74 -22.72 -0.88 17.43
CA ALA A 74 -23.41 -1.33 16.22
C ALA A 74 -24.50 -2.39 16.52
N ARG A 75 -24.37 -3.14 17.62
CA ARG A 75 -25.27 -4.24 18.01
C ARG A 75 -26.65 -3.81 18.51
N MET A 76 -26.79 -2.56 18.94
CA MET A 76 -28.04 -2.04 19.51
C MET A 76 -29.06 -1.59 18.46
N ASP A 77 -28.69 -1.60 17.17
CA ASP A 77 -29.57 -1.27 16.07
C ASP A 77 -30.57 -2.41 15.78
N PRO A 78 -31.88 -2.12 15.62
CA PRO A 78 -32.90 -3.14 15.33
C PRO A 78 -32.65 -3.96 14.05
N TYR A 79 -31.86 -3.45 13.09
CA TYR A 79 -31.50 -4.13 11.84
C TYR A 79 -30.05 -4.64 11.83
N PHE A 80 -29.33 -4.60 12.96
CA PHE A 80 -27.92 -4.96 13.07
C PHE A 80 -27.56 -6.27 12.36
N THR A 81 -28.25 -7.37 12.65
CA THR A 81 -27.94 -8.70 12.09
C THR A 81 -28.02 -8.72 10.56
N VAL A 82 -29.03 -8.05 9.98
CA VAL A 82 -29.19 -8.01 8.52
C VAL A 82 -28.12 -7.14 7.88
N ARG A 83 -27.88 -5.94 8.43
CA ARG A 83 -26.80 -5.06 7.97
C ARG A 83 -25.44 -5.75 8.04
N ALA A 84 -25.13 -6.36 9.19
CA ALA A 84 -23.85 -7.02 9.42
C ALA A 84 -23.61 -8.09 8.37
N ILE A 85 -24.59 -8.97 8.10
CA ILE A 85 -24.51 -9.99 7.04
C ILE A 85 -24.30 -9.36 5.65
N VAL A 86 -24.98 -8.26 5.32
CA VAL A 86 -24.83 -7.57 4.03
C VAL A 86 -23.45 -6.93 3.86
N LEU A 87 -22.98 -6.17 4.85
CA LEU A 87 -21.66 -5.52 4.86
C LEU A 87 -20.52 -6.55 4.76
N LEU A 88 -20.67 -7.64 5.50
CA LEU A 88 -19.76 -8.78 5.57
C LEU A 88 -19.74 -9.57 4.24
N ALA A 89 -20.88 -9.73 3.57
CA ALA A 89 -20.96 -10.31 2.23
C ALA A 89 -20.40 -9.39 1.15
N PHE A 90 -20.46 -8.06 1.36
CA PHE A 90 -19.88 -7.05 0.49
C PHE A 90 -18.35 -6.91 0.66
N LEU A 91 -17.82 -7.15 1.87
CA LEU A 91 -16.40 -6.96 2.22
C LEU A 91 -15.41 -7.62 1.23
N PRO A 92 -15.59 -8.87 0.74
CA PRO A 92 -14.68 -9.46 -0.23
C PRO A 92 -14.67 -8.70 -1.58
N PHE A 93 -15.83 -8.21 -2.02
CA PHE A 93 -15.94 -7.43 -3.27
C PHE A 93 -15.28 -6.06 -3.12
N ALA A 94 -15.51 -5.37 -2.00
CA ALA A 94 -14.84 -4.14 -1.64
C ALA A 94 -13.31 -4.31 -1.61
N LEU A 95 -12.83 -5.35 -0.93
CA LEU A 95 -11.40 -5.64 -0.80
C LEU A 95 -10.76 -5.91 -2.17
N ILE A 96 -11.39 -6.72 -3.03
CA ILE A 96 -10.90 -6.99 -4.40
C ILE A 96 -10.88 -5.70 -5.24
N PHE A 97 -11.94 -4.89 -5.19
CA PHE A 97 -12.03 -3.65 -5.95
C PHE A 97 -10.97 -2.61 -5.52
N LEU A 98 -10.80 -2.40 -4.22
CA LEU A 98 -9.81 -1.45 -3.70
C LEU A 98 -8.37 -1.93 -3.92
N SER A 99 -8.12 -3.24 -3.81
CA SER A 99 -6.82 -3.83 -4.15
C SER A 99 -6.50 -3.66 -5.64
N TYR A 100 -7.52 -3.66 -6.52
CA TYR A 100 -7.37 -3.37 -7.94
C TYR A 100 -7.07 -1.89 -8.20
N CYS A 101 -7.79 -0.95 -7.57
CA CYS A 101 -7.48 0.47 -7.63
C CYS A 101 -6.04 0.77 -7.15
N PHE A 102 -5.61 0.12 -6.07
CA PHE A 102 -4.25 0.23 -5.54
C PHE A 102 -3.20 -0.31 -6.52
N GLU A 103 -3.44 -1.48 -7.12
CA GLU A 103 -2.57 -2.05 -8.16
C GLU A 103 -2.42 -1.13 -9.37
N GLU A 104 -3.53 -0.60 -9.92
CA GLU A 104 -3.49 0.30 -11.07
C GLU A 104 -2.81 1.65 -10.75
N SER A 105 -3.04 2.19 -9.55
CA SER A 105 -2.33 3.40 -9.09
C SER A 105 -0.84 3.16 -8.85
N SER A 106 -0.45 1.95 -8.44
CA SER A 106 0.95 1.54 -8.30
C SER A 106 1.63 1.41 -9.67
N ARG A 107 0.94 0.81 -10.66
CA ARG A 107 1.42 0.73 -12.05
C ARG A 107 1.62 2.11 -12.66
N LEU A 108 0.63 3.00 -12.51
CA LEU A 108 0.73 4.37 -13.02
C LEU A 108 1.86 5.15 -12.35
N PHE A 109 2.08 4.96 -11.04
CA PHE A 109 3.23 5.54 -10.34
C PHE A 109 4.57 5.01 -10.86
N LEU A 110 4.70 3.69 -11.06
CA LEU A 110 5.90 3.07 -11.63
C LEU A 110 6.16 3.56 -13.06
N ASP A 111 5.11 3.69 -13.88
CA ASP A 111 5.16 4.24 -15.24
C ASP A 111 5.50 5.75 -15.27
N ALA A 112 5.07 6.50 -14.26
CA ALA A 112 5.41 7.92 -14.14
C ALA A 112 6.90 8.13 -13.77
N ILE A 113 7.51 7.20 -13.02
CA ILE A 113 8.93 7.25 -12.64
C ILE A 113 9.86 6.46 -13.57
N ASP A 114 9.39 5.79 -14.62
CA ASP A 114 10.28 5.11 -15.56
C ASP A 114 11.14 6.13 -16.35
N THR A 115 12.43 5.82 -16.46
CA THR A 115 13.41 6.60 -17.21
C THR A 115 13.49 6.18 -18.68
N ARG A 116 13.12 4.93 -19.01
CA ARG A 116 13.39 4.29 -20.31
C ARG A 116 12.80 5.06 -21.49
N GLU A 117 11.51 5.40 -21.42
CA GLU A 117 10.75 6.01 -22.54
C GLU A 117 10.19 7.41 -22.20
N GLY A 118 10.64 7.96 -21.07
CA GLY A 118 10.05 9.16 -20.46
C GLY A 118 8.75 8.83 -19.72
N SER A 119 8.29 9.79 -18.91
CA SER A 119 7.16 9.58 -18.00
C SER A 119 5.88 9.14 -18.72
N LEU A 120 5.12 8.24 -18.09
CA LEU A 120 3.82 7.76 -18.56
C LEU A 120 3.88 7.06 -19.93
N ALA A 121 4.90 6.24 -20.17
CA ALA A 121 5.07 5.53 -21.45
C ALA A 121 3.96 4.47 -21.67
N ASN A 122 3.65 3.69 -20.65
CA ASN A 122 2.65 2.63 -20.71
C ASN A 122 1.24 3.22 -20.78
N PHE A 123 0.97 4.30 -20.04
CA PHE A 123 -0.28 5.06 -20.14
C PHE A 123 -0.52 5.62 -21.54
N ARG A 124 0.52 6.21 -22.16
CA ARG A 124 0.44 6.66 -23.56
C ARG A 124 0.19 5.48 -24.50
N LEU A 125 0.90 4.36 -24.33
CA LEU A 125 0.71 3.17 -25.16
C LEU A 125 -0.72 2.60 -25.03
N SER A 126 -1.26 2.44 -23.82
CA SER A 126 -2.59 1.87 -23.61
C SER A 126 -3.70 2.78 -24.17
N LEU A 127 -3.59 4.10 -23.98
CA LEU A 127 -4.50 5.08 -24.57
C LEU A 127 -4.43 5.07 -26.10
N CYS A 128 -3.22 5.04 -26.66
CA CYS A 128 -2.99 4.97 -28.11
C CYS A 128 -3.61 3.68 -28.71
N VAL A 129 -3.43 2.53 -28.07
CA VAL A 129 -4.00 1.24 -28.47
C VAL A 129 -5.53 1.27 -28.41
N CYS A 130 -6.12 1.88 -27.38
CA CYS A 130 -7.56 2.09 -27.26
C CYS A 130 -8.12 2.93 -28.42
N VAL A 131 -7.50 4.07 -28.72
CA VAL A 131 -7.94 4.96 -29.82
C VAL A 131 -7.73 4.30 -31.19
N HIS A 132 -6.59 3.64 -31.41
CA HIS A 132 -6.30 2.91 -32.65
C HIS A 132 -7.29 1.76 -32.87
N TYR A 133 -7.57 0.97 -31.82
CA TYR A 133 -8.57 -0.09 -31.87
C TYR A 133 -9.97 0.45 -32.19
N LEU A 134 -10.41 1.55 -31.56
CA LEU A 134 -11.72 2.15 -31.85
C LEU A 134 -11.86 2.62 -33.30
N ARG A 135 -10.78 3.14 -33.91
CA ARG A 135 -10.74 3.53 -35.32
C ARG A 135 -10.79 2.33 -36.27
N HIS A 136 -10.02 1.28 -35.96
CA HIS A 136 -9.68 0.21 -36.91
C HIS A 136 -10.20 -1.19 -36.51
N TRP A 137 -11.17 -1.30 -35.60
CA TRP A 137 -11.61 -2.57 -35.00
C TRP A 137 -12.03 -3.67 -36.00
N ARG A 138 -12.47 -3.29 -37.21
CA ARG A 138 -12.87 -4.22 -38.28
C ARG A 138 -11.70 -4.82 -39.05
N GLU A 139 -10.55 -4.15 -39.03
CA GLU A 139 -9.36 -4.47 -39.81
C GLU A 139 -8.27 -5.15 -38.93
N MET A 140 -8.46 -5.12 -37.61
CA MET A 140 -7.60 -5.83 -36.66
C MET A 140 -7.74 -7.36 -36.82
N PRO A 141 -6.64 -8.11 -36.95
CA PRO A 141 -6.66 -9.55 -37.19
C PRO A 141 -7.24 -10.33 -36.01
N ASP A 142 -7.71 -11.53 -36.29
CA ASP A 142 -7.86 -12.56 -35.26
C ASP A 142 -6.57 -13.37 -35.22
N ASP A 143 -5.87 -13.39 -34.09
CA ASP A 143 -4.67 -14.21 -33.93
C ASP A 143 -4.98 -15.69 -34.25
N ARG A 144 -4.20 -16.24 -35.18
CA ARG A 144 -4.24 -17.63 -35.62
C ARG A 144 -3.27 -18.51 -34.84
N MET A 145 -2.14 -17.99 -34.36
CA MET A 145 -1.09 -18.80 -33.75
C MET A 145 -1.44 -19.22 -32.31
N GLU A 146 -1.91 -18.30 -31.46
CA GLU A 146 -2.41 -18.69 -30.13
C GLU A 146 -3.62 -19.65 -30.25
N ARG A 147 -4.35 -19.73 -31.37
CA ARG A 147 -5.57 -20.56 -31.46
C ARG A 147 -5.26 -22.06 -31.37
N GLU A 148 -4.12 -22.49 -31.91
CA GLU A 148 -3.66 -23.89 -31.80
C GLU A 148 -2.94 -24.13 -30.46
N GLN A 149 -2.25 -23.11 -29.94
CA GLN A 149 -1.53 -23.21 -28.66
C GLN A 149 -2.49 -23.25 -27.44
N PHE A 150 -3.60 -22.50 -27.47
CA PHE A 150 -4.59 -22.43 -26.38
C PHE A 150 -5.40 -23.73 -26.21
N ASP A 151 -5.54 -24.52 -27.28
CA ASP A 151 -6.16 -25.84 -27.26
C ASP A 151 -5.13 -26.96 -26.97
N ALA A 152 -3.84 -26.76 -27.27
CA ALA A 152 -2.77 -27.72 -27.01
C ALA A 152 -2.20 -27.68 -25.57
N PHE A 153 -2.03 -26.49 -24.97
CA PHE A 153 -1.40 -26.35 -23.63
C PHE A 153 -2.35 -26.58 -22.44
N ARG A 154 -3.65 -26.74 -22.68
CA ARG A 154 -4.64 -26.93 -21.59
C ARG A 154 -4.70 -28.36 -21.04
N GLY A 155 -3.86 -29.26 -21.55
CA GLY A 155 -3.69 -30.63 -21.09
C GLY A 155 -2.58 -30.76 -20.04
N ASP A 156 -2.98 -30.98 -18.79
CA ASP A 156 -2.25 -31.58 -17.66
C ASP A 156 -0.93 -30.96 -17.12
N ASP A 157 -0.10 -30.23 -17.89
CA ASP A 157 1.26 -29.87 -17.42
C ASP A 157 1.41 -28.52 -16.65
N GLU A 158 0.58 -27.48 -16.90
CA GLU A 158 0.78 -26.15 -16.28
C GLU A 158 0.52 -26.10 -14.75
N ASP A 159 -0.36 -26.94 -14.21
CA ASP A 159 -0.60 -27.04 -12.76
C ASP A 159 0.63 -27.61 -12.00
N GLN A 160 1.58 -28.21 -12.74
CA GLN A 160 2.75 -28.91 -12.20
C GLN A 160 3.96 -27.97 -11.97
N GLU A 161 4.21 -27.01 -12.86
CA GLU A 161 5.31 -26.05 -12.73
C GLU A 161 5.03 -24.89 -11.76
N ALA A 162 3.79 -24.39 -11.73
CA ALA A 162 3.42 -23.24 -10.91
C ALA A 162 3.65 -23.47 -9.40
N TRP A 163 3.49 -24.73 -8.94
CA TRP A 163 3.70 -25.10 -7.54
C TRP A 163 5.17 -25.29 -7.16
N ALA A 164 6.03 -25.75 -8.09
CA ALA A 164 7.46 -25.87 -7.83
C ALA A 164 8.10 -24.50 -7.50
N ARG A 165 7.63 -23.44 -8.16
CA ARG A 165 8.05 -22.05 -7.90
C ARG A 165 7.60 -21.55 -6.52
N LEU A 166 6.42 -21.94 -6.02
CA LEU A 166 5.94 -21.53 -4.69
C LEU A 166 6.76 -22.14 -3.54
N VAL A 167 7.23 -23.38 -3.68
CA VAL A 167 8.08 -24.04 -2.65
C VAL A 167 9.48 -23.41 -2.61
N SER A 168 10.01 -23.00 -3.76
CA SER A 168 11.23 -22.19 -3.86
C SER A 168 11.06 -20.82 -3.17
N TRP A 169 9.89 -20.18 -3.33
CA TRP A 169 9.59 -18.86 -2.76
C TRP A 169 9.54 -18.82 -1.23
N ILE A 170 9.22 -19.95 -0.58
CA ILE A 170 9.18 -20.06 0.89
C ILE A 170 10.57 -20.38 1.49
N THR A 171 11.51 -20.87 0.68
CA THR A 171 12.81 -21.39 1.15
C THR A 171 14.02 -20.54 0.77
N ALA A 172 13.91 -19.68 -0.25
CA ALA A 172 14.98 -18.76 -0.64
C ALA A 172 14.81 -17.37 0.00
N GLY A 173 15.87 -16.88 0.67
CA GLY A 173 15.87 -15.58 1.36
C GLY A 173 15.75 -14.34 0.45
N PRO A 174 15.72 -13.12 1.03
CA PRO A 174 15.20 -11.91 0.40
C PRO A 174 15.94 -11.40 -0.86
N ARG A 175 17.04 -12.03 -1.30
CA ARG A 175 17.70 -11.70 -2.57
C ARG A 175 17.05 -12.35 -3.81
N TYR A 176 16.28 -13.43 -3.65
CA TYR A 176 15.57 -14.08 -4.76
C TYR A 176 14.21 -13.42 -5.07
N LEU A 177 13.75 -12.53 -4.19
CA LEU A 177 12.45 -11.84 -4.24
C LEU A 177 12.29 -10.87 -5.44
N LEU A 178 13.38 -10.56 -6.15
CA LEU A 178 13.43 -9.56 -7.23
C LEU A 178 13.69 -10.14 -8.62
N SER A 179 14.12 -11.41 -8.76
CA SER A 179 14.69 -11.93 -10.02
C SER A 179 13.84 -12.98 -10.75
N THR A 180 12.74 -13.48 -10.17
CA THR A 180 11.89 -14.50 -10.81
C THR A 180 10.41 -14.18 -10.66
N ILE A 181 9.93 -13.23 -11.47
CA ILE A 181 8.52 -12.90 -11.63
C ILE A 181 8.20 -13.01 -13.11
N TYR A 182 7.33 -13.96 -13.48
CA TYR A 182 6.61 -13.97 -14.75
C TYR A 182 5.29 -13.25 -14.55
N THR A 183 5.27 -11.98 -14.91
CA THR A 183 4.08 -11.15 -15.03
C THR A 183 3.59 -11.27 -16.47
N ASN A 184 2.57 -12.10 -16.71
CA ASN A 184 1.93 -12.25 -18.03
C ASN A 184 1.07 -11.01 -18.40
N ASP A 185 1.52 -9.83 -18.01
CA ASP A 185 0.92 -8.53 -18.28
C ASP A 185 1.39 -8.03 -19.66
N PRO A 186 0.49 -7.67 -20.60
CA PRO A 186 0.91 -7.09 -21.88
C PRO A 186 1.74 -5.80 -21.71
N PHE A 187 1.61 -5.08 -20.58
CA PHE A 187 2.31 -3.85 -20.25
C PHE A 187 3.50 -4.01 -19.27
N ASP A 188 3.94 -5.23 -18.96
CA ASP A 188 5.26 -5.47 -18.35
C ASP A 188 6.29 -5.92 -19.41
N ASP A 189 7.51 -5.39 -19.40
CA ASP A 189 8.58 -5.74 -20.35
C ASP A 189 9.72 -6.57 -19.73
N ASN A 190 9.64 -6.87 -18.43
CA ASN A 190 10.69 -7.62 -17.74
C ASN A 190 10.60 -9.13 -18.03
N ASN A 191 11.76 -9.80 -18.15
CA ASN A 191 11.91 -11.26 -18.27
C ASN A 191 11.24 -11.97 -19.48
N LYS A 192 10.79 -11.24 -20.50
CA LYS A 192 10.08 -11.80 -21.68
C LYS A 192 10.96 -12.33 -22.82
N GLU A 193 12.22 -12.64 -22.55
CA GLU A 193 13.17 -13.10 -23.59
C GLU A 193 12.83 -14.52 -24.09
N SER A 194 12.49 -15.42 -23.16
CA SER A 194 12.05 -16.79 -23.43
C SER A 194 10.73 -16.87 -24.20
N GLU A 195 9.83 -15.91 -24.01
CA GLU A 195 8.54 -15.83 -24.72
C GLU A 195 8.75 -15.40 -26.17
N ASP A 196 9.62 -14.42 -26.42
CA ASP A 196 9.98 -14.01 -27.78
C ASP A 196 10.71 -15.12 -28.53
N GLU A 197 11.63 -15.83 -27.87
CA GLU A 197 12.39 -16.93 -28.49
C GLU A 197 11.46 -18.07 -28.92
N LYS A 198 10.61 -18.56 -28.01
CA LYS A 198 9.56 -19.56 -28.34
C LYS A 198 8.63 -19.10 -29.45
N ARG A 199 8.30 -17.81 -29.49
CA ARG A 199 7.41 -17.28 -30.54
C ARG A 199 8.11 -17.10 -31.87
N TYR A 200 9.39 -16.73 -31.88
CA TYR A 200 10.22 -16.72 -33.08
C TYR A 200 10.40 -18.13 -33.66
N GLU A 201 10.53 -19.16 -32.83
CA GLU A 201 10.48 -20.56 -33.25
C GLU A 201 9.13 -20.93 -33.89
N LEU A 202 8.01 -20.54 -33.28
CA LEU A 202 6.67 -20.76 -33.84
C LEU A 202 6.46 -20.03 -35.18
N GLU A 203 6.93 -18.80 -35.31
CA GLU A 203 6.88 -18.04 -36.57
C GLU A 203 7.72 -18.71 -37.67
N LEU A 204 8.90 -19.27 -37.33
CA LEU A 204 9.71 -20.08 -38.24
C LEU A 204 9.02 -21.40 -38.66
N LEU A 205 8.33 -22.07 -37.72
CA LEU A 205 7.56 -23.29 -38.01
C LEU A 205 6.37 -23.00 -38.93
N PHE A 206 5.63 -21.91 -38.67
CA PHE A 206 4.49 -21.49 -39.48
C PHE A 206 4.92 -21.07 -40.90
N GLN A 207 6.03 -20.33 -41.04
CA GLN A 207 6.63 -20.03 -42.35
C GLN A 207 7.05 -21.30 -43.10
N ARG A 208 7.61 -22.29 -42.40
CA ARG A 208 7.96 -23.60 -42.99
C ARG A 208 6.71 -24.32 -43.51
N GLN A 209 5.64 -24.40 -42.71
CA GLN A 209 4.35 -24.98 -43.13
C GLN A 209 3.74 -24.26 -44.36
N GLN A 210 3.77 -22.92 -44.40
CA GLN A 210 3.31 -22.17 -45.58
C GLN A 210 4.18 -22.42 -46.82
N SER A 211 5.49 -22.60 -46.64
CA SER A 211 6.40 -22.96 -47.74
C SER A 211 6.14 -24.38 -48.28
N GLU A 212 5.72 -25.31 -47.40
CA GLU A 212 5.36 -26.68 -47.77
C GLU A 212 3.99 -26.75 -48.47
N GLU A 213 2.96 -26.04 -47.98
CA GLU A 213 1.66 -25.93 -48.65
C GLU A 213 1.77 -25.29 -50.05
N SER A 214 2.56 -24.22 -50.17
CA SER A 214 2.78 -23.55 -51.46
C SER A 214 3.60 -24.43 -52.41
N GLY A 215 4.57 -25.18 -51.90
CA GLY A 215 5.30 -26.23 -52.64
C GLY A 215 4.38 -27.33 -53.19
N GLN A 216 3.44 -27.85 -52.38
CA GLN A 216 2.48 -28.87 -52.83
C GLN A 216 1.46 -28.33 -53.86
N LYS A 217 1.02 -27.07 -53.72
CA LYS A 217 0.19 -26.39 -54.74
C LYS A 217 0.94 -26.12 -56.05
N HIS A 218 2.27 -25.99 -56.03
CA HIS A 218 3.08 -25.86 -57.24
C HIS A 218 3.37 -27.21 -57.93
N SER A 219 3.64 -28.26 -57.14
CA SER A 219 3.93 -29.60 -57.66
C SER A 219 2.74 -30.22 -58.43
N SER A 220 1.51 -29.96 -57.97
CA SER A 220 0.27 -30.45 -58.61
C SER A 220 -0.16 -29.71 -59.88
N ARG A 221 0.54 -28.63 -60.29
CA ARG A 221 0.20 -27.83 -61.48
C ARG A 221 1.20 -27.90 -62.63
N PHE A 222 2.35 -28.56 -62.47
CA PHE A 222 3.45 -28.54 -63.45
C PHE A 222 3.67 -29.87 -64.23
N LEU A 223 2.64 -30.72 -64.33
CA LEU A 223 2.64 -31.93 -65.17
C LEU A 223 1.70 -31.83 -66.39
N ARG A 224 1.87 -30.77 -67.19
CA ARG A 224 1.44 -30.77 -68.61
C ARG A 224 2.24 -29.78 -69.45
N HIS A 225 2.73 -30.26 -70.59
CA HIS A 225 3.58 -29.58 -71.58
C HIS A 225 5.05 -29.31 -71.15
N ARG A 226 6.11 -29.55 -71.95
CA ARG A 226 6.52 -30.58 -72.95
C ARG A 226 7.76 -30.00 -73.67
N SER A 227 8.89 -30.72 -73.59
CA SER A 227 10.03 -30.80 -74.55
C SER A 227 10.95 -29.59 -74.89
N ASN A 228 12.25 -29.88 -74.77
CA ASN A 228 13.40 -29.56 -75.64
C ASN A 228 13.86 -28.09 -75.85
N SER A 229 15.06 -27.77 -75.32
CA SER A 229 16.31 -27.80 -76.11
C SER A 229 17.59 -27.48 -75.29
N SER A 230 18.59 -28.36 -75.41
CA SER A 230 20.04 -28.09 -75.59
C SER A 230 20.50 -26.65 -75.89
N SER A 231 21.73 -26.18 -75.62
CA SER A 231 22.93 -26.69 -74.91
C SER A 231 24.09 -25.70 -75.14
N SER A 232 24.97 -25.42 -74.15
CA SER A 232 26.41 -25.12 -74.39
C SER A 232 27.16 -24.73 -73.10
N SER A 233 28.39 -25.20 -72.97
CA SER A 233 29.35 -24.94 -71.90
C SER A 233 30.40 -23.88 -72.28
N SER A 234 30.89 -23.09 -71.30
CA SER A 234 32.34 -22.83 -71.15
C SER A 234 32.69 -22.08 -69.85
N SER A 235 33.83 -22.47 -69.27
CA SER A 235 34.81 -21.77 -68.41
C SER A 235 34.92 -20.23 -68.62
N GLU A 236 35.48 -19.41 -67.71
CA GLU A 236 36.42 -19.66 -66.58
C GLU A 236 36.42 -18.49 -65.53
N GLU A 237 37.05 -18.72 -64.36
CA GLU A 237 37.67 -17.76 -63.40
C GLU A 237 37.01 -16.39 -63.07
N ASN A 238 36.47 -16.23 -61.84
CA ASN A 238 37.11 -15.49 -60.73
C ASN A 238 36.24 -15.39 -59.44
N SER A 239 36.88 -15.21 -58.28
CA SER A 239 36.30 -15.33 -56.92
C SER A 239 35.26 -14.26 -56.50
N PRO A 240 34.19 -14.67 -55.78
CA PRO A 240 33.50 -13.76 -54.86
C PRO A 240 33.02 -14.39 -53.52
N SER A 241 33.69 -15.41 -52.98
CA SER A 241 33.22 -16.14 -51.77
C SER A 241 33.17 -15.30 -50.47
N SER A 242 33.82 -14.13 -50.42
CA SER A 242 33.79 -13.20 -49.29
C SER A 242 32.74 -12.09 -49.41
N ARG A 243 32.21 -11.79 -50.62
CA ARG A 243 31.10 -10.83 -50.81
C ARG A 243 29.75 -11.48 -50.48
N TRP A 244 29.59 -12.76 -50.80
CA TRP A 244 28.37 -13.51 -50.51
C TRP A 244 28.11 -13.68 -49.01
N LYS A 245 29.14 -13.84 -48.15
CA LYS A 245 28.94 -13.93 -46.69
C LYS A 245 28.43 -12.62 -46.07
N ARG A 246 28.93 -11.46 -46.50
CA ARG A 246 28.37 -10.15 -46.07
C ARG A 246 26.98 -9.91 -46.64
N ALA A 247 26.72 -10.32 -47.89
CA ALA A 247 25.38 -10.28 -48.45
C ALA A 247 24.40 -11.19 -47.69
N PHE A 248 24.83 -12.34 -47.18
CA PHE A 248 23.98 -13.24 -46.37
C PHE A 248 23.73 -12.71 -44.94
N GLN A 249 24.66 -11.96 -44.35
CA GLN A 249 24.44 -11.28 -43.06
C GLN A 249 23.56 -10.02 -43.20
N ALA A 250 23.75 -9.25 -44.27
CA ALA A 250 22.85 -8.14 -44.63
C ALA A 250 21.46 -8.65 -45.05
N ALA A 251 21.39 -9.79 -45.75
CA ALA A 251 20.13 -10.46 -46.03
C ALA A 251 19.50 -11.01 -44.76
N SER A 252 20.24 -11.65 -43.84
CA SER A 252 19.71 -12.14 -42.56
C SER A 252 19.00 -11.04 -41.76
N THR A 253 19.64 -9.88 -41.60
CA THR A 253 19.05 -8.72 -40.90
C THR A 253 17.88 -8.10 -41.69
N THR A 254 17.98 -7.97 -43.00
CA THR A 254 16.90 -7.38 -43.83
C THR A 254 15.72 -8.36 -44.03
N VAL A 255 15.97 -9.67 -43.95
CA VAL A 255 14.96 -10.73 -43.91
C VAL A 255 14.26 -10.71 -42.55
N LYS A 256 14.97 -10.61 -41.42
CA LYS A 256 14.35 -10.47 -40.09
C LYS A 256 13.36 -9.29 -40.01
N PHE A 257 13.68 -8.15 -40.62
CA PHE A 257 12.75 -7.01 -40.72
C PHE A 257 11.55 -7.23 -41.66
N ASN A 258 11.61 -8.20 -42.57
CA ASN A 258 10.58 -8.47 -43.58
C ASN A 258 9.82 -9.80 -43.36
N THR A 259 10.25 -10.65 -42.41
CA THR A 259 9.61 -11.93 -42.07
C THR A 259 8.52 -11.82 -41.01
N THR A 260 8.50 -10.74 -40.22
CA THR A 260 7.44 -10.50 -39.22
C THR A 260 6.26 -9.77 -39.87
N HIS A 261 5.44 -10.54 -40.59
CA HIS A 261 4.21 -10.04 -41.21
C HIS A 261 3.33 -9.40 -40.14
N PHE A 262 3.07 -8.10 -40.29
CA PHE A 262 2.26 -7.34 -39.36
C PHE A 262 0.79 -7.49 -39.77
N ASP A 263 0.04 -8.33 -39.07
CA ASP A 263 -1.30 -8.76 -39.48
C ASP A 263 -2.41 -7.69 -39.37
N GLY A 264 -2.10 -6.43 -39.02
CA GLY A 264 -3.07 -5.35 -38.82
C GLY A 264 -2.75 -4.02 -39.53
N PRO A 265 -3.55 -2.97 -39.32
CA PRO A 265 -3.29 -1.64 -39.85
C PRO A 265 -2.24 -0.89 -39.00
N PRO A 266 -1.25 -0.21 -39.62
CA PRO A 266 -0.13 0.42 -38.92
C PRO A 266 -0.60 1.55 -38.00
N LEU A 267 0.16 1.85 -36.95
CA LEU A 267 -0.13 2.94 -36.03
C LEU A 267 -0.25 4.28 -36.77
N ASP A 268 -1.44 4.87 -36.74
CA ASP A 268 -1.65 6.21 -37.27
C ASP A 268 -0.76 7.20 -36.51
N PHE A 269 0.12 7.90 -37.21
CA PHE A 269 0.92 8.99 -36.63
C PHE A 269 0.03 10.06 -35.95
N SER A 270 -1.18 10.27 -36.46
CA SER A 270 -2.17 11.15 -35.83
C SER A 270 -2.62 10.68 -34.44
N THR A 271 -2.68 9.37 -34.18
CA THR A 271 -3.06 8.83 -32.86
C THR A 271 -1.94 9.05 -31.85
N LEU A 272 -0.67 8.83 -32.24
CA LEU A 272 0.49 9.13 -31.41
C LEU A 272 0.55 10.61 -31.04
N VAL A 273 0.43 11.52 -32.01
CA VAL A 273 0.41 12.98 -31.77
C VAL A 273 -0.74 13.39 -30.84
N ILE A 274 -1.94 12.82 -31.00
CA ILE A 274 -3.07 13.11 -30.09
C ILE A 274 -2.75 12.68 -28.65
N THR A 275 -2.15 11.51 -28.48
CA THR A 275 -1.77 10.96 -27.17
C THR A 275 -0.64 11.77 -26.51
N ASP A 276 0.43 12.11 -27.23
CA ASP A 276 1.53 12.92 -26.71
C ASP A 276 1.12 14.39 -26.44
N VAL A 277 0.09 14.91 -27.12
CA VAL A 277 -0.51 16.20 -26.76
C VAL A 277 -1.38 16.08 -25.50
N LEU A 278 -2.20 15.02 -25.38
CA LEU A 278 -3.12 14.84 -24.25
C LEU A 278 -2.44 14.55 -22.90
N CYS A 279 -1.29 13.87 -22.90
CA CYS A 279 -0.66 13.39 -21.68
C CYS A 279 0.31 14.43 -21.06
N PRO A 280 1.54 14.68 -21.57
CA PRO A 280 2.43 15.68 -20.97
C PRO A 280 2.00 17.13 -21.25
N PHE A 281 1.59 17.48 -22.47
CA PHE A 281 1.44 18.90 -22.84
C PHE A 281 0.20 19.56 -22.22
N VAL A 282 -0.95 18.87 -22.20
CA VAL A 282 -2.15 19.37 -21.52
C VAL A 282 -1.93 19.49 -20.00
N PHE A 283 -1.26 18.52 -19.37
CA PHE A 283 -0.88 18.58 -17.95
C PHE A 283 -0.04 19.83 -17.64
N GLU A 284 1.00 20.07 -18.44
CA GLU A 284 1.89 21.23 -18.30
C GLU A 284 1.17 22.56 -18.49
N LEU A 285 0.37 22.69 -19.56
CA LEU A 285 -0.39 23.92 -19.82
C LEU A 285 -1.39 24.24 -18.71
N ILE A 286 -2.18 23.25 -18.26
CA ILE A 286 -3.22 23.48 -17.26
C ILE A 286 -2.59 23.83 -15.90
N THR A 287 -1.55 23.11 -15.47
CA THR A 287 -0.90 23.37 -14.18
C THR A 287 -0.12 24.68 -14.17
N MET A 288 0.56 25.05 -15.26
CA MET A 288 1.20 26.38 -15.38
C MET A 288 0.17 27.51 -15.44
N TRP A 289 -0.96 27.30 -16.10
CA TRP A 289 -2.04 28.28 -16.18
C TRP A 289 -2.67 28.55 -14.81
N THR A 290 -3.00 27.51 -14.03
CA THR A 290 -3.53 27.68 -12.67
C THR A 290 -2.53 28.38 -11.76
N PHE A 291 -1.24 28.00 -11.80
CA PHE A 291 -0.19 28.72 -11.06
C PHE A 291 -0.15 30.22 -11.41
N MET A 292 -0.18 30.58 -12.70
CA MET A 292 -0.15 31.97 -13.16
C MET A 292 -1.40 32.76 -12.75
N VAL A 293 -2.60 32.17 -12.89
CA VAL A 293 -3.86 32.82 -12.48
C VAL A 293 -3.89 33.06 -10.97
N SER A 294 -3.55 32.06 -10.17
CA SER A 294 -3.53 32.19 -8.70
C SER A 294 -2.45 33.15 -8.20
N LEU A 295 -1.28 33.21 -8.85
CA LEU A 295 -0.24 34.18 -8.54
C LEU A 295 -0.69 35.61 -8.79
N LEU A 296 -1.39 35.85 -9.91
CA LEU A 296 -1.95 37.16 -10.27
C LEU A 296 -3.14 37.56 -9.37
N ALA A 297 -3.96 36.60 -8.95
CA ALA A 297 -5.13 36.85 -8.10
C ALA A 297 -4.76 37.12 -6.63
N ASN A 298 -3.88 36.28 -6.05
CA ASN A 298 -3.59 36.29 -4.62
C ASN A 298 -2.29 37.04 -4.26
N LEU A 299 -1.44 37.36 -5.23
CA LEU A 299 -0.08 37.94 -5.04
C LEU A 299 0.81 37.16 -4.06
N SER A 300 0.48 35.89 -3.82
CA SER A 300 1.14 35.00 -2.87
C SER A 300 1.72 33.79 -3.60
N PRO A 301 3.07 33.67 -3.70
CA PRO A 301 3.71 32.52 -4.31
C PRO A 301 3.36 31.20 -3.63
N LEU A 302 3.10 31.23 -2.31
CA LEU A 302 2.70 30.04 -1.55
C LEU A 302 1.30 29.57 -1.94
N ALA A 303 0.33 30.49 -2.06
CA ALA A 303 -1.04 30.14 -2.49
C ALA A 303 -1.04 29.60 -3.92
N ALA A 304 -0.33 30.27 -4.83
CA ALA A 304 -0.19 29.81 -6.21
C ALA A 304 0.44 28.41 -6.32
N PHE A 305 1.44 28.12 -5.48
CA PHE A 305 2.08 26.80 -5.43
C PHE A 305 1.16 25.71 -4.87
N LEU A 306 0.32 26.02 -3.88
CA LEU A 306 -0.69 25.09 -3.38
C LEU A 306 -1.75 24.80 -4.46
N ASP A 307 -2.30 25.82 -5.11
CA ASP A 307 -3.28 25.66 -6.19
C ASP A 307 -2.71 24.85 -7.37
N TYR A 308 -1.43 25.05 -7.69
CA TYR A 308 -0.67 24.23 -8.64
C TYR A 308 -0.60 22.75 -8.21
N ILE A 309 -0.31 22.47 -6.94
CA ILE A 309 -0.27 21.09 -6.41
C ILE A 309 -1.66 20.44 -6.50
N GLN A 310 -2.70 21.15 -6.08
CA GLN A 310 -4.08 20.65 -6.11
C GLN A 310 -4.53 20.36 -7.55
N CYS A 311 -4.22 21.27 -8.49
CA CYS A 311 -4.48 21.07 -9.91
C CYS A 311 -3.74 19.85 -10.47
N GLY A 312 -2.46 19.66 -10.14
CA GLY A 312 -1.68 18.49 -10.55
C GLY A 312 -2.23 17.18 -10.00
N PHE A 313 -2.67 17.18 -8.74
CA PHE A 313 -3.34 16.04 -8.11
C PHE A 313 -4.63 15.63 -8.82
N TYR A 314 -5.53 16.58 -9.09
CA TYR A 314 -6.79 16.27 -9.81
C TYR A 314 -6.55 15.80 -11.25
N MET A 315 -5.61 16.42 -11.97
CA MET A 315 -5.23 15.96 -13.32
C MET A 315 -4.69 14.53 -13.29
N GLN A 316 -3.84 14.19 -12.33
CA GLN A 316 -3.29 12.84 -12.21
C GLN A 316 -4.35 11.80 -11.78
N ALA A 317 -5.33 12.19 -10.96
CA ALA A 317 -6.48 11.34 -10.62
C ALA A 317 -7.37 11.05 -11.85
N ILE A 318 -7.56 12.03 -12.74
CA ILE A 318 -8.24 11.83 -14.03
C ILE A 318 -7.42 10.89 -14.92
N TYR A 319 -6.09 11.08 -15.00
CA TYR A 319 -5.22 10.18 -15.77
C TYR A 319 -5.26 8.74 -15.23
N LEU A 320 -5.36 8.54 -13.91
CA LEU A 320 -5.59 7.22 -13.34
C LEU A 320 -6.94 6.62 -13.76
N GLY A 321 -8.03 7.40 -13.75
CA GLY A 321 -9.32 6.92 -14.26
C GLY A 321 -9.26 6.49 -15.73
N VAL A 322 -8.59 7.28 -16.58
CA VAL A 322 -8.36 6.93 -17.99
C VAL A 322 -7.45 5.71 -18.13
N TRP A 323 -6.38 5.61 -17.33
CA TRP A 323 -5.47 4.47 -17.31
C TRP A 323 -6.21 3.19 -16.96
N MET A 324 -6.97 3.15 -15.87
CA MET A 324 -7.73 1.97 -15.45
C MET A 324 -8.68 1.49 -16.55
N ILE A 325 -9.37 2.41 -17.23
CA ILE A 325 -10.25 2.06 -18.36
C ILE A 325 -9.44 1.51 -19.54
N CYS A 326 -8.37 2.19 -19.95
CA CYS A 326 -7.57 1.80 -21.11
C CYS A 326 -6.82 0.47 -20.87
N HIS A 327 -6.23 0.31 -19.69
CA HIS A 327 -5.55 -0.89 -19.24
C HIS A 327 -6.53 -2.07 -19.15
N PHE A 328 -7.69 -1.91 -18.50
CA PHE A 328 -8.71 -2.96 -18.45
C PHE A 328 -9.23 -3.36 -19.83
N CYS A 329 -9.51 -2.39 -20.71
CA CYS A 329 -9.95 -2.66 -22.08
C CYS A 329 -8.88 -3.39 -22.91
N SER A 330 -7.62 -2.97 -22.83
CA SER A 330 -6.52 -3.55 -23.60
C SER A 330 -6.09 -4.92 -23.07
N ALA A 331 -6.04 -5.12 -21.75
CA ALA A 331 -5.78 -6.41 -21.11
C ALA A 331 -6.91 -7.43 -21.36
N ARG A 332 -8.18 -6.99 -21.37
CA ARG A 332 -9.31 -7.89 -21.61
C ARG A 332 -9.50 -8.26 -23.09
N ASN A 333 -9.18 -7.36 -24.02
CA ASN A 333 -9.36 -7.60 -25.44
C ASN A 333 -8.12 -8.25 -26.07
N ARG A 334 -8.26 -9.53 -26.46
CA ARG A 334 -7.21 -10.33 -27.10
C ARG A 334 -6.52 -9.61 -28.28
N LYS A 335 -7.28 -8.92 -29.14
CA LYS A 335 -6.72 -8.17 -30.29
C LYS A 335 -5.81 -7.01 -29.85
N MET A 336 -6.15 -6.36 -28.74
CA MET A 336 -5.40 -5.22 -28.21
C MET A 336 -4.15 -5.68 -27.46
N ARG A 337 -4.23 -6.77 -26.68
CA ARG A 337 -3.05 -7.40 -26.06
C ARG A 337 -2.01 -7.81 -27.11
N GLU A 338 -2.46 -8.50 -28.15
CA GLU A 338 -1.60 -8.99 -29.22
C GLU A 338 -0.93 -7.82 -29.97
N PHE A 339 -1.67 -6.75 -30.21
CA PHE A 339 -1.13 -5.51 -30.76
C PHE A 339 -0.04 -4.87 -29.87
N VAL A 340 -0.27 -4.80 -28.56
CA VAL A 340 0.71 -4.30 -27.57
C VAL A 340 1.96 -5.18 -27.53
N SER A 341 1.79 -6.51 -27.52
CA SER A 341 2.88 -7.49 -27.53
C SER A 341 3.78 -7.32 -28.76
N ASN A 342 3.17 -7.18 -29.95
CA ASN A 342 3.93 -6.97 -31.20
C ASN A 342 4.65 -5.62 -31.25
N TYR A 343 4.03 -4.55 -30.73
CA TYR A 343 4.69 -3.24 -30.58
C TYR A 343 5.95 -3.36 -29.70
N ARG A 344 5.82 -4.01 -28.53
CA ARG A 344 6.91 -4.18 -27.56
C ARG A 344 8.01 -5.14 -28.01
N ARG A 345 7.69 -6.22 -28.75
CA ARG A 345 8.73 -7.07 -29.35
C ARG A 345 9.58 -6.28 -30.34
N ARG A 346 8.94 -5.57 -31.28
CA ARG A 346 9.66 -4.70 -32.25
C ARG A 346 10.52 -3.64 -31.56
N TYR A 347 10.03 -3.05 -30.48
CA TYR A 347 10.78 -2.07 -29.70
C TYR A 347 12.00 -2.71 -29.00
N ARG A 348 11.85 -3.87 -28.37
CA ARG A 348 12.96 -4.62 -27.76
C ARG A 348 14.00 -5.07 -28.78
N ASP A 349 13.58 -5.50 -29.98
CA ASP A 349 14.50 -5.83 -31.08
C ASP A 349 15.28 -4.61 -31.57
N MET A 350 14.63 -3.44 -31.69
CA MET A 350 15.30 -2.17 -32.00
C MET A 350 16.30 -1.76 -30.91
N GLN A 351 15.96 -1.93 -29.63
CA GLN A 351 16.87 -1.67 -28.51
C GLN A 351 18.08 -2.62 -28.51
N ARG A 352 17.88 -3.91 -28.82
CA ARG A 352 18.98 -4.88 -28.99
C ARG A 352 19.94 -4.41 -30.09
N GLU A 353 19.45 -4.01 -31.27
CA GLU A 353 20.29 -3.48 -32.35
C GLU A 353 21.03 -2.19 -31.95
N LEU A 354 20.37 -1.27 -31.22
CA LEU A 354 21.00 -0.06 -30.69
C LEU A 354 22.16 -0.37 -29.72
N LEU A 355 21.92 -1.30 -28.79
CA LEU A 355 22.89 -1.69 -27.76
C LEU A 355 24.05 -2.52 -28.36
N GLU A 356 23.80 -3.35 -29.37
CA GLU A 356 24.85 -4.01 -30.16
C GLU A 356 25.75 -2.98 -30.86
N MET A 357 25.18 -1.95 -31.50
CA MET A 357 25.97 -0.88 -32.15
C MET A 357 26.73 0.01 -31.16
N GLU A 358 26.17 0.28 -29.98
CA GLU A 358 26.91 0.99 -28.93
C GLU A 358 28.05 0.13 -28.40
N ASN A 359 27.81 -1.17 -28.21
CA ASN A 359 28.84 -2.12 -27.81
C ASN A 359 29.93 -2.29 -28.87
N GLU A 360 29.62 -2.31 -30.17
CA GLU A 360 30.62 -2.25 -31.25
C GLU A 360 31.51 -0.99 -31.08
N LYS A 361 30.90 0.20 -30.96
CA LYS A 361 31.63 1.47 -30.78
C LYS A 361 32.43 1.55 -29.48
N ARG A 362 31.94 0.98 -28.37
CA ARG A 362 32.65 0.92 -27.09
C ARG A 362 33.78 -0.11 -27.13
N ALA A 363 33.60 -1.25 -27.78
CA ALA A 363 34.60 -2.29 -27.94
C ALA A 363 35.79 -1.83 -28.79
N GLU A 364 35.56 -0.99 -29.81
CA GLU A 364 36.62 -0.31 -30.57
C GLU A 364 37.53 0.59 -29.70
N HIS A 365 37.07 1.02 -28.52
CA HIS A 365 37.80 1.93 -27.62
C HIS A 365 38.26 1.32 -26.28
N LEU A 366 37.84 0.10 -25.90
CA LEU A 366 38.00 -0.41 -24.53
C LEU A 366 38.73 -1.76 -24.42
N TRP A 367 40.01 -1.78 -24.80
CA TRP A 367 40.93 -2.90 -24.49
C TRP A 367 41.03 -3.23 -22.98
N LEU A 368 40.78 -2.24 -22.11
CA LEU A 368 40.83 -2.37 -20.65
C LEU A 368 39.66 -3.15 -20.01
N VAL A 369 38.48 -3.23 -20.66
CA VAL A 369 37.31 -3.92 -20.07
C VAL A 369 37.50 -5.45 -20.08
N SER A 370 38.20 -5.98 -21.09
CA SER A 370 38.63 -7.38 -21.16
C SER A 370 39.49 -7.82 -19.95
N ILE A 371 40.32 -6.91 -19.44
CA ILE A 371 41.15 -7.15 -18.25
C ILE A 371 40.32 -7.07 -16.98
N GLY A 372 39.40 -6.10 -16.89
CA GLY A 372 38.48 -5.95 -15.76
C GLY A 372 37.57 -7.17 -15.56
N PHE A 373 37.03 -7.74 -16.63
CA PHE A 373 36.14 -8.90 -16.55
C PHE A 373 36.86 -10.14 -15.97
N ARG A 374 38.07 -10.43 -16.47
CA ARG A 374 38.92 -11.52 -15.96
C ARG A 374 39.37 -11.28 -14.51
N ALA A 375 39.56 -10.03 -14.11
CA ALA A 375 39.90 -9.68 -12.73
C ALA A 375 38.71 -9.88 -11.77
N VAL A 376 37.48 -9.56 -12.20
CA VAL A 376 36.25 -9.80 -11.42
C VAL A 376 35.97 -11.29 -11.26
N GLU A 377 36.13 -12.06 -12.33
CA GLU A 377 36.00 -13.53 -12.34
C GLU A 377 36.99 -14.17 -11.36
N GLN A 378 38.28 -13.79 -11.45
CA GLN A 378 39.32 -14.21 -10.50
C GLN A 378 38.99 -13.80 -9.05
N PHE A 379 38.38 -12.63 -8.83
CA PHE A 379 37.95 -12.16 -7.51
C PHE A 379 36.78 -12.98 -6.95
N GLN A 380 35.82 -13.38 -7.78
CA GLN A 380 34.73 -14.27 -7.35
C GLN A 380 35.28 -15.64 -6.94
N THR A 381 36.14 -16.27 -7.75
CA THR A 381 36.74 -17.56 -7.41
C THR A 381 37.57 -17.50 -6.12
N SER A 382 38.31 -16.40 -5.92
CA SER A 382 39.11 -16.15 -4.71
C SER A 382 38.24 -15.83 -3.47
N PHE A 383 37.07 -15.21 -3.67
CA PHE A 383 36.13 -14.92 -2.59
C PHE A 383 35.41 -16.17 -2.09
N PHE A 384 34.92 -17.03 -3.01
CA PHE A 384 34.24 -18.27 -2.62
C PHE A 384 35.17 -19.24 -1.88
N THR A 385 36.40 -19.44 -2.38
CA THR A 385 37.42 -20.26 -1.70
C THR A 385 37.84 -19.69 -0.33
N PHE A 386 37.83 -18.36 -0.16
CA PHE A 386 38.06 -17.73 1.14
C PHE A 386 36.90 -17.92 2.12
N VAL A 387 35.65 -17.86 1.65
CA VAL A 387 34.45 -18.12 2.47
C VAL A 387 34.38 -19.58 2.91
N GLU A 388 34.75 -20.52 2.03
CA GLU A 388 34.84 -21.95 2.29
C GLU A 388 35.84 -22.27 3.42
N ALA A 389 37.06 -21.70 3.33
CA ALA A 389 38.08 -21.83 4.37
C ALA A 389 37.66 -21.24 5.74
N ILE A 390 36.88 -20.15 5.75
CA ILE A 390 36.30 -19.60 6.99
C ILE A 390 35.25 -20.54 7.58
N PHE A 391 34.43 -21.19 6.73
CA PHE A 391 33.40 -22.12 7.18
C PHE A 391 33.99 -23.41 7.78
N GLU A 392 35.03 -23.98 7.16
CA GLU A 392 35.75 -25.12 7.74
C GLU A 392 36.40 -24.77 9.09
N PHE A 393 37.03 -23.61 9.19
CA PHE A 393 37.63 -23.13 10.45
C PHE A 393 36.56 -22.93 11.54
N GLY A 394 35.38 -22.43 11.19
CA GLY A 394 34.24 -22.30 12.09
C GLY A 394 33.66 -23.65 12.55
N CYS A 395 33.56 -24.63 11.65
CA CYS A 395 33.10 -25.98 11.97
C CYS A 395 34.08 -26.73 12.89
N SER A 396 35.39 -26.61 12.67
CA SER A 396 36.42 -27.24 13.51
C SER A 396 36.43 -26.72 14.97
N ILE A 397 35.98 -25.48 15.18
CA ILE A 397 35.78 -24.90 16.52
C ILE A 397 34.49 -25.45 17.18
N ARG A 398 33.44 -25.69 16.39
CA ARG A 398 32.13 -26.16 16.88
C ARG A 398 32.14 -27.60 17.38
N GLU A 399 32.88 -28.51 16.74
CA GLU A 399 32.97 -29.92 17.19
C GLU A 399 33.73 -30.11 18.53
N LYS A 400 34.54 -29.13 18.96
CA LYS A 400 35.29 -29.21 20.21
C LYS A 400 34.51 -28.80 21.47
N CYS A 401 33.25 -28.36 21.35
CA CYS A 401 32.54 -27.69 22.45
C CYS A 401 31.27 -28.37 23.02
N CYS A 402 30.80 -29.53 22.51
CA CYS A 402 29.57 -30.16 23.03
C CYS A 402 29.57 -31.72 22.98
N PRO A 403 29.67 -32.42 24.13
CA PRO A 403 29.50 -33.87 24.21
C PRO A 403 28.28 -34.32 25.06
N TRP A 404 27.17 -34.74 24.42
CA TRP A 404 26.09 -35.63 24.90
C TRP A 404 24.98 -35.68 23.82
N GLY A 405 24.17 -36.74 23.62
CA GLY A 405 24.12 -38.07 24.27
C GLY A 405 22.66 -38.50 24.56
N SER A 406 22.15 -39.54 23.86
CA SER A 406 20.91 -40.37 24.09
C SER A 406 20.34 -40.79 22.71
N ARG A 407 20.15 -42.05 22.28
CA ARG A 407 19.97 -43.41 22.84
C ARG A 407 18.51 -43.87 23.07
N SER A 408 17.93 -44.51 22.05
CA SER A 408 16.89 -45.56 22.10
C SER A 408 16.69 -46.09 20.66
N GLY A 409 16.59 -47.38 20.32
CA GLY A 409 16.81 -48.60 21.12
C GLY A 409 15.64 -49.57 21.09
N ASN A 410 15.55 -50.45 20.08
CA ASN A 410 15.05 -51.83 20.24
C ASN A 410 15.39 -52.76 19.05
N ASP A 411 16.29 -53.68 19.36
CA ASP A 411 16.58 -55.04 18.86
C ASP A 411 15.37 -55.92 18.41
N SER A 412 15.52 -57.06 17.69
CA SER A 412 16.69 -57.75 17.10
C SER A 412 16.29 -58.97 16.24
N SER A 413 17.30 -59.65 15.66
CA SER A 413 17.42 -61.08 15.23
C SER A 413 17.64 -61.27 13.71
N ALA A 414 18.59 -62.09 13.23
CA ALA A 414 19.61 -62.91 13.92
C ALA A 414 20.92 -63.09 13.10
N THR A 415 22.05 -63.24 13.81
CA THR A 415 23.25 -64.11 13.62
C THR A 415 23.64 -64.62 12.19
N SER A 416 24.93 -64.74 11.81
CA SER A 416 26.10 -65.14 12.62
C SER A 416 27.45 -64.63 12.05
N GLU A 417 28.42 -64.43 12.97
CA GLU A 417 29.86 -64.84 12.98
C GLU A 417 30.72 -64.95 11.68
N GLU A 418 32.05 -64.78 11.68
CA GLU A 418 33.02 -63.99 12.48
C GLU A 418 34.42 -64.16 11.83
N ARG A 419 35.17 -63.06 11.53
CA ARG A 419 36.65 -62.99 11.30
C ARG A 419 37.27 -63.93 10.19
N GLN A 420 38.46 -63.68 9.62
CA GLN A 420 39.50 -62.69 9.84
C GLN A 420 40.27 -62.37 8.54
N SER A 421 41.11 -61.33 8.60
CA SER A 421 41.88 -60.69 7.52
C SER A 421 43.27 -61.30 7.24
N LEU A 422 43.92 -60.79 6.16
CA LEU A 422 45.37 -60.75 5.81
C LEU A 422 45.80 -61.73 4.68
N GLN A 423 46.81 -61.46 3.82
CA GLN A 423 47.37 -60.21 3.25
C GLN A 423 48.41 -60.60 2.15
N TYR A 424 48.64 -59.71 1.17
CA TYR A 424 49.86 -59.59 0.34
C TYR A 424 50.11 -60.58 -0.83
N GLY A 425 50.65 -60.06 -1.94
CA GLY A 425 51.09 -60.82 -3.12
C GLY A 425 51.22 -59.95 -4.39
N ASP A 426 52.43 -59.80 -4.92
CA ASP A 426 52.84 -58.80 -5.92
C ASP A 426 52.80 -59.26 -7.41
N GLU A 427 53.02 -58.27 -8.30
CA GLU A 427 53.71 -58.34 -9.61
C GLU A 427 53.08 -58.98 -10.89
N ALA A 428 52.77 -58.06 -11.83
CA ALA A 428 53.43 -57.86 -13.15
C ALA A 428 53.19 -58.77 -14.39
N HIS A 429 52.88 -58.07 -15.50
CA HIS A 429 53.17 -58.32 -16.93
C HIS A 429 52.75 -59.65 -17.62
N TYR A 430 51.97 -59.55 -18.71
CA TYR A 430 52.49 -59.57 -20.10
C TYR A 430 51.39 -59.30 -21.16
N THR A 431 51.63 -58.36 -22.08
CA THR A 431 50.97 -58.23 -23.40
C THR A 431 51.85 -58.91 -24.45
N PRO A 432 51.33 -59.38 -25.62
CA PRO A 432 51.49 -58.54 -26.82
C PRO A 432 50.45 -58.76 -27.97
N THR A 433 50.31 -57.74 -28.86
CA THR A 433 50.11 -57.79 -30.35
C THR A 433 49.05 -58.73 -30.98
N GLN A 434 48.35 -58.46 -32.08
CA GLN A 434 48.34 -57.45 -33.16
C GLN A 434 46.89 -57.52 -33.78
N GLU A 435 46.38 -56.71 -34.73
CA GLU A 435 46.95 -55.74 -35.68
C GLU A 435 45.90 -54.62 -36.02
N THR A 436 46.08 -53.91 -37.13
CA THR A 436 45.36 -52.74 -37.68
C THR A 436 44.31 -53.04 -38.76
N SER A 437 43.32 -52.15 -38.94
CA SER A 437 43.12 -51.35 -40.18
C SER A 437 42.05 -50.24 -40.01
N GLU A 438 42.14 -49.19 -40.82
CA GLU A 438 41.43 -47.89 -40.72
C GLU A 438 40.13 -47.85 -41.56
N GLU A 439 39.16 -46.97 -41.22
CA GLU A 439 38.77 -45.82 -42.08
C GLU A 439 37.58 -44.96 -41.55
N ILE A 440 37.66 -43.66 -41.91
CA ILE A 440 36.58 -42.64 -42.06
C ILE A 440 35.79 -42.18 -40.80
N THR A 441 36.02 -40.92 -40.43
CA THR A 441 35.20 -40.11 -39.52
C THR A 441 34.37 -39.08 -40.31
N GLU A 442 33.06 -39.01 -40.03
CA GLU A 442 32.19 -37.93 -40.52
C GLU A 442 31.39 -37.35 -39.33
N GLY A 443 31.33 -36.03 -39.23
CA GLY A 443 30.93 -35.33 -38.01
C GLY A 443 29.43 -35.08 -37.89
N THR A 444 28.93 -35.08 -36.65
CA THR A 444 27.62 -34.52 -36.29
C THR A 444 27.81 -33.62 -35.06
N CYS A 445 27.14 -32.47 -35.02
CA CYS A 445 27.28 -31.51 -33.93
C CYS A 445 26.32 -31.86 -32.78
N ASP A 446 26.88 -32.10 -31.59
CA ASP A 446 26.12 -32.14 -30.34
C ASP A 446 25.74 -30.72 -29.87
N PRO A 447 24.62 -30.55 -29.14
CA PRO A 447 24.22 -29.27 -28.57
C PRO A 447 25.16 -28.86 -27.44
N VAL A 448 25.43 -27.54 -27.35
CA VAL A 448 26.26 -26.95 -26.30
C VAL A 448 25.54 -27.07 -24.95
N THR A 449 26.04 -27.93 -24.07
CA THR A 449 25.71 -27.90 -22.65
C THR A 449 26.52 -26.81 -21.95
N ASP A 450 25.84 -25.93 -21.22
CA ASP A 450 26.48 -24.92 -20.38
C ASP A 450 27.39 -25.57 -19.32
N ALA A 451 28.55 -24.98 -19.10
CA ALA A 451 29.53 -25.47 -18.13
C ALA A 451 29.24 -24.95 -16.70
N ASN A 452 29.50 -25.81 -15.70
CA ASN A 452 29.45 -25.58 -14.25
C ASN A 452 28.07 -25.46 -13.55
N GLU A 453 27.42 -26.62 -13.31
CA GLU A 453 26.86 -26.90 -11.97
C GLU A 453 27.65 -28.09 -11.36
N THR A 454 28.08 -27.99 -10.10
CA THR A 454 28.77 -29.10 -9.41
C THR A 454 27.79 -30.20 -9.00
N GLN A 455 28.25 -31.44 -8.95
CA GLN A 455 27.38 -32.59 -8.71
C GLN A 455 26.66 -32.55 -7.34
N GLU A 456 27.30 -31.96 -6.31
CA GLU A 456 26.66 -31.70 -5.01
C GLU A 456 25.57 -30.63 -5.05
N ALA A 457 25.73 -29.60 -5.90
CA ALA A 457 24.67 -28.61 -6.12
C ALA A 457 23.46 -29.26 -6.78
N LEU A 458 23.67 -30.15 -7.75
CA LEU A 458 22.64 -30.97 -8.38
C LEU A 458 21.94 -31.91 -7.37
N GLU A 459 22.69 -32.61 -6.51
CA GLU A 459 22.10 -33.48 -5.48
C GLU A 459 21.31 -32.70 -4.41
N GLY A 460 21.79 -31.51 -4.02
CA GLY A 460 21.06 -30.60 -3.12
C GLY A 460 19.74 -30.13 -3.73
N LYS A 461 19.77 -29.70 -5.00
CA LYS A 461 18.61 -29.31 -5.82
C LYS A 461 17.61 -30.47 -5.94
N GLN A 462 18.09 -31.70 -6.18
CA GLN A 462 17.27 -32.92 -6.24
C GLN A 462 16.69 -33.36 -4.88
N ARG A 463 17.39 -33.16 -3.76
CA ARG A 463 16.82 -33.37 -2.41
C ARG A 463 15.70 -32.38 -2.12
N MET A 464 15.93 -31.09 -2.43
CA MET A 464 14.91 -30.05 -2.27
C MET A 464 13.67 -30.37 -3.12
N HIS A 465 13.88 -30.84 -4.36
CA HIS A 465 12.81 -31.26 -5.26
C HIS A 465 12.01 -32.44 -4.67
N ARG A 466 12.66 -33.51 -4.19
CA ARG A 466 11.98 -34.65 -3.54
C ARG A 466 11.17 -34.26 -2.29
N ILE A 467 11.67 -33.33 -1.47
CA ILE A 467 10.92 -32.80 -0.33
C ILE A 467 9.69 -32.01 -0.82
N GLY A 468 9.84 -31.20 -1.87
CA GLY A 468 8.74 -30.52 -2.54
C GLY A 468 7.67 -31.48 -3.07
N GLU A 469 8.07 -32.61 -3.67
CA GLU A 469 7.12 -33.61 -4.19
C GLU A 469 6.34 -34.34 -3.09
N HIS A 470 6.97 -34.66 -1.94
CA HIS A 470 6.25 -35.22 -0.79
C HIS A 470 5.20 -34.25 -0.23
N ILE A 471 5.48 -32.94 -0.21
CA ILE A 471 4.53 -31.91 0.19
C ILE A 471 3.44 -31.72 -0.88
N ARG A 472 3.79 -31.87 -2.17
CA ARG A 472 2.86 -31.80 -3.33
C ARG A 472 1.83 -32.93 -3.30
N GLU A 473 2.20 -34.15 -2.91
CA GLU A 473 1.26 -35.27 -2.81
C GLU A 473 0.21 -35.09 -1.71
N LEU A 474 0.59 -34.46 -0.59
CA LEU A 474 -0.30 -34.14 0.52
C LEU A 474 -1.23 -32.95 0.22
N ASN A 475 -0.86 -32.06 -0.70
CA ASN A 475 -1.63 -30.85 -0.98
C ASN A 475 -2.70 -31.05 -2.07
N LEU A 476 -3.88 -31.53 -1.67
CA LEU A 476 -5.06 -31.70 -2.54
C LEU A 476 -5.54 -30.40 -3.23
N TRP A 477 -5.16 -29.22 -2.73
CA TRP A 477 -5.61 -27.93 -3.27
C TRP A 477 -5.02 -27.61 -4.66
N SER A 478 -3.79 -28.08 -4.91
CA SER A 478 -3.10 -27.90 -6.20
C SER A 478 -3.84 -28.60 -7.35
N LYS A 479 -4.43 -29.77 -7.10
CA LYS A 479 -5.08 -30.64 -8.09
C LYS A 479 -6.46 -30.14 -8.57
N PHE A 480 -6.90 -28.96 -8.13
CA PHE A 480 -8.14 -28.34 -8.60
C PHE A 480 -7.85 -27.20 -9.57
N SER A 481 -8.45 -27.24 -10.76
CA SER A 481 -8.51 -26.08 -11.69
C SER A 481 -8.99 -24.81 -11.00
N TYR A 482 -8.48 -23.64 -11.42
CA TYR A 482 -8.84 -22.31 -10.89
C TYR A 482 -10.35 -22.05 -10.79
N ASP A 483 -11.15 -22.49 -11.78
CA ASP A 483 -12.62 -22.36 -11.76
C ASP A 483 -13.30 -23.22 -10.69
N ARG A 484 -12.63 -24.29 -10.23
CA ARG A 484 -13.09 -25.12 -9.11
C ARG A 484 -12.61 -24.55 -7.78
N ARG A 485 -11.38 -24.03 -7.69
CA ARG A 485 -10.88 -23.29 -6.51
C ARG A 485 -11.79 -22.09 -6.20
N LEU A 486 -12.13 -21.26 -7.18
CA LEU A 486 -13.05 -20.13 -7.03
C LEU A 486 -14.44 -20.55 -6.52
N ARG A 487 -15.04 -21.58 -7.11
CA ARG A 487 -16.36 -22.11 -6.70
C ARG A 487 -16.38 -22.69 -5.29
N ILE A 488 -15.23 -23.13 -4.76
CA ILE A 488 -15.09 -23.64 -3.39
C ILE A 488 -14.83 -22.48 -2.41
N LEU A 489 -13.94 -21.54 -2.77
CA LEU A 489 -13.57 -20.43 -1.88
C LEU A 489 -14.72 -19.46 -1.61
N TRP A 490 -15.51 -19.08 -2.63
CA TRP A 490 -16.59 -18.10 -2.45
C TRP A 490 -17.62 -18.49 -1.36
N PRO A 491 -18.19 -19.71 -1.36
CA PRO A 491 -19.04 -20.18 -0.27
C PRO A 491 -18.34 -20.25 1.09
N ILE A 492 -17.06 -20.65 1.13
CA ILE A 492 -16.30 -20.75 2.40
C ILE A 492 -16.01 -19.36 2.97
N VAL A 493 -15.66 -18.37 2.14
CA VAL A 493 -15.51 -16.98 2.57
C VAL A 493 -16.82 -16.50 3.19
N ILE A 494 -17.97 -16.64 2.51
CA ILE A 494 -19.28 -16.21 3.04
C ILE A 494 -19.64 -16.96 4.35
N LEU A 495 -19.41 -18.28 4.42
CA LEU A 495 -19.74 -19.07 5.61
C LEU A 495 -18.83 -18.74 6.81
N SER A 496 -17.52 -18.60 6.59
CA SER A 496 -16.56 -18.20 7.63
C SER A 496 -16.79 -16.76 8.08
N ALA A 497 -17.28 -15.89 7.20
CA ALA A 497 -17.79 -14.59 7.57
C ALA A 497 -18.95 -14.70 8.57
N ILE A 498 -19.96 -15.54 8.31
CA ILE A 498 -21.08 -15.76 9.25
C ILE A 498 -20.57 -16.32 10.59
N ILE A 499 -19.56 -17.20 10.58
CA ILE A 499 -18.90 -17.68 11.81
C ILE A 499 -18.19 -16.53 12.55
N SER A 500 -17.63 -15.54 11.84
CA SER A 500 -16.92 -14.38 12.41
C SER A 500 -17.84 -13.53 13.29
N PHE A 501 -19.15 -13.51 12.99
CA PHE A 501 -20.16 -12.82 13.78
C PHE A 501 -20.31 -13.40 15.20
N TYR A 502 -20.21 -14.74 15.34
CA TYR A 502 -20.36 -15.43 16.62
C TYR A 502 -19.02 -15.67 17.34
N ALA A 503 -17.95 -15.92 16.59
CA ALA A 503 -16.63 -16.25 17.11
C ALA A 503 -15.55 -15.58 16.25
N PHE A 504 -15.30 -14.28 16.51
CA PHE A 504 -14.38 -13.44 15.72
C PHE A 504 -13.06 -14.15 15.39
N TYR A 505 -12.28 -14.56 16.40
CA TYR A 505 -10.96 -15.19 16.18
C TYR A 505 -10.99 -16.43 15.28
N ALA A 506 -12.03 -17.26 15.39
CA ALA A 506 -12.17 -18.47 14.59
C ALA A 506 -12.66 -18.15 13.16
N GLY A 507 -13.74 -17.37 13.04
CA GLY A 507 -14.31 -17.02 11.75
C GLY A 507 -13.39 -16.11 10.93
N TRP A 508 -12.84 -15.06 11.54
CA TRP A 508 -11.94 -14.11 10.89
C TRP A 508 -10.60 -14.79 10.54
N GLY A 509 -10.10 -15.70 11.37
CA GLY A 509 -8.92 -16.51 11.05
C GLY A 509 -9.12 -17.37 9.80
N ILE A 510 -10.25 -18.09 9.71
CA ILE A 510 -10.61 -18.89 8.52
C ILE A 510 -10.83 -17.96 7.30
N MET A 511 -11.62 -16.90 7.47
CA MET A 511 -11.96 -16.00 6.37
C MET A 511 -10.73 -15.27 5.83
N GLY A 512 -9.82 -14.82 6.68
CA GLY A 512 -8.56 -14.18 6.30
C GLY A 512 -7.68 -15.09 5.46
N ILE A 513 -7.51 -16.36 5.87
CA ILE A 513 -6.80 -17.38 5.07
C ILE A 513 -7.51 -17.59 3.73
N CYS A 514 -8.83 -17.72 3.71
CA CYS A 514 -9.59 -17.89 2.48
C CYS A 514 -9.56 -16.66 1.55
N LEU A 515 -9.49 -15.44 2.09
CA LEU A 515 -9.33 -14.20 1.32
C LEU A 515 -7.95 -14.11 0.66
N ILE A 516 -6.88 -14.50 1.36
CA ILE A 516 -5.53 -14.58 0.79
C ILE A 516 -5.48 -15.63 -0.32
N LEU A 517 -6.02 -16.84 -0.09
CA LEU A 517 -6.13 -17.89 -1.11
C LEU A 517 -7.02 -17.48 -2.30
N LEU A 518 -8.04 -16.66 -2.07
CA LEU A 518 -8.91 -16.11 -3.11
C LEU A 518 -8.16 -15.07 -3.96
N GLY A 519 -7.41 -14.16 -3.32
CA GLY A 519 -6.51 -13.23 -3.99
C GLY A 519 -5.51 -13.95 -4.90
N ASP A 520 -4.81 -14.96 -4.35
CA ASP A 520 -3.87 -15.80 -5.10
C ASP A 520 -4.52 -16.50 -6.29
N THR A 521 -5.74 -17.03 -6.12
CA THR A 521 -6.49 -17.72 -7.17
C THR A 521 -6.97 -16.75 -8.26
N ILE A 522 -7.36 -15.53 -7.90
CA ILE A 522 -7.75 -14.46 -8.85
C ILE A 522 -6.53 -13.98 -9.65
N GLN A 523 -5.41 -13.74 -8.97
CA GLN A 523 -4.14 -13.34 -9.59
C GLN A 523 -3.67 -14.41 -10.60
N ALA A 524 -3.62 -15.68 -10.19
CA ALA A 524 -3.20 -16.77 -11.07
C ALA A 524 -4.13 -16.98 -12.27
N LYS A 525 -5.43 -16.71 -12.14
CA LYS A 525 -6.40 -16.83 -13.24
C LYS A 525 -6.36 -15.64 -14.22
N TYR A 526 -6.06 -14.44 -13.73
CA TYR A 526 -6.04 -13.21 -14.52
C TYR A 526 -4.76 -12.38 -14.28
N PRO A 527 -3.57 -12.94 -14.55
CA PRO A 527 -2.28 -12.29 -14.26
C PRO A 527 -2.04 -11.01 -15.09
N GLN A 528 -2.81 -10.83 -16.16
CA GLN A 528 -2.84 -9.64 -17.01
C GLN A 528 -3.47 -8.40 -16.33
N ILE A 529 -4.30 -8.60 -15.30
CA ILE A 529 -5.10 -7.55 -14.66
C ILE A 529 -4.69 -7.38 -13.19
N PHE A 530 -4.37 -8.47 -12.51
CA PHE A 530 -3.97 -8.45 -11.11
C PHE A 530 -2.51 -8.88 -10.98
N GLY A 531 -1.66 -7.98 -10.48
CA GLY A 531 -0.25 -8.23 -10.21
C GLY A 531 0.03 -8.53 -8.73
N LEU A 532 1.27 -8.27 -8.32
CA LEU A 532 1.75 -8.56 -6.97
C LEU A 532 1.20 -7.59 -5.93
N THR A 533 1.00 -6.31 -6.28
CA THR A 533 0.58 -5.30 -5.30
C THR A 533 -0.87 -5.50 -4.85
N PHE A 534 -1.73 -6.02 -5.73
CA PHE A 534 -3.06 -6.55 -5.42
C PHE A 534 -3.00 -7.60 -4.30
N LYS A 535 -2.18 -8.64 -4.44
CA LYS A 535 -2.00 -9.70 -3.43
C LYS A 535 -1.43 -9.14 -2.12
N SER A 536 -0.41 -8.31 -2.22
CA SER A 536 0.24 -7.69 -1.05
C SER A 536 -0.73 -6.81 -0.27
N PHE A 537 -1.61 -6.05 -0.94
CA PHE A 537 -2.65 -5.25 -0.30
C PHE A 537 -3.63 -6.14 0.48
N ILE A 538 -4.18 -7.19 -0.14
CA ILE A 538 -5.09 -8.14 0.53
C ILE A 538 -4.45 -8.74 1.77
N THR A 539 -3.20 -9.19 1.65
CA THR A 539 -2.47 -9.84 2.74
C THR A 539 -2.15 -8.85 3.86
N PHE A 540 -1.68 -7.65 3.52
CA PHE A 540 -1.44 -6.57 4.47
C PHE A 540 -2.71 -6.20 5.24
N PHE A 541 -3.83 -5.99 4.54
CA PHE A 541 -5.09 -5.62 5.17
C PHE A 541 -5.61 -6.71 6.12
N VAL A 542 -5.55 -7.99 5.71
CA VAL A 542 -5.98 -9.12 6.55
C VAL A 542 -5.13 -9.25 7.83
N ILE A 543 -3.81 -9.05 7.74
CA ILE A 543 -2.92 -9.05 8.90
C ILE A 543 -3.17 -7.83 9.78
N LEU A 544 -3.29 -6.63 9.18
CA LEU A 544 -3.53 -5.38 9.90
C LEU A 544 -4.82 -5.45 10.71
N SER A 545 -5.94 -5.90 10.13
CA SER A 545 -7.21 -6.03 10.85
C SER A 545 -7.17 -7.13 11.91
N PHE A 546 -6.50 -8.27 11.66
CA PHE A 546 -6.31 -9.30 12.69
C PHE A 546 -5.56 -8.74 13.90
N VAL A 547 -4.42 -8.08 13.68
CA VAL A 547 -3.58 -7.51 14.75
C VAL A 547 -4.33 -6.39 15.46
N PHE A 548 -4.97 -5.48 14.72
CA PHE A 548 -5.71 -4.35 15.26
C PHE A 548 -6.84 -4.82 16.19
N PHE A 549 -7.74 -5.68 15.73
CA PHE A 549 -8.82 -6.15 16.60
C PHE A 549 -8.27 -6.97 17.77
N SER A 550 -7.29 -7.85 17.56
CA SER A 550 -6.69 -8.62 18.66
C SER A 550 -6.08 -7.75 19.77
N SER A 551 -5.48 -6.59 19.45
CA SER A 551 -4.91 -5.69 20.46
C SER A 551 -5.98 -4.98 21.28
N THR A 552 -7.11 -4.60 20.67
CA THR A 552 -8.21 -3.91 21.36
C THR A 552 -8.90 -4.75 22.43
N TRP A 553 -8.92 -6.08 22.30
CA TRP A 553 -9.40 -6.99 23.37
C TRP A 553 -8.40 -7.17 24.53
N ALA A 554 -7.12 -6.83 24.33
CA ALA A 554 -6.07 -6.99 25.34
C ALA A 554 -5.91 -5.76 26.25
N ILE A 555 -6.30 -4.57 25.77
CA ILE A 555 -6.11 -3.29 26.47
C ILE A 555 -7.38 -2.95 27.26
N GLY A 556 -7.60 -3.70 28.35
CA GLY A 556 -8.77 -3.53 29.22
C GLY A 556 -8.61 -2.40 30.23
N THR A 557 -9.56 -1.46 30.21
CA THR A 557 -9.80 -0.34 31.16
C THR A 557 -8.80 0.82 31.12
N PHE A 558 -9.35 2.03 30.97
CA PHE A 558 -8.66 3.31 31.09
C PHE A 558 -9.39 4.16 32.16
N VAL A 559 -8.63 4.90 32.98
CA VAL A 559 -9.05 5.98 33.91
C VAL A 559 -10.36 5.77 34.69
N GLN A 560 -10.26 5.49 36.00
CA GLN A 560 -11.38 5.49 36.94
C GLN A 560 -11.47 6.83 37.69
N GLY A 561 -12.67 7.40 37.81
CA GLY A 561 -12.89 8.77 38.33
C GLY A 561 -13.29 8.93 39.80
N ASP A 562 -13.03 7.95 40.69
CA ASP A 562 -13.37 8.05 42.15
C ASP A 562 -12.14 8.38 43.02
N ASP A 563 -10.96 8.60 42.43
CA ASP A 563 -9.71 8.81 43.17
C ASP A 563 -9.41 10.29 43.51
N PHE A 564 -9.98 11.26 42.80
CA PHE A 564 -9.62 12.69 42.95
C PHE A 564 -10.54 13.45 43.92
N PHE A 565 -10.06 13.67 45.14
CA PHE A 565 -10.83 14.27 46.24
C PHE A 565 -10.58 15.78 46.42
N VAL A 566 -11.62 16.56 46.14
CA VAL A 566 -11.73 17.99 46.49
C VAL A 566 -13.01 18.15 47.34
N TYR A 567 -12.90 18.82 48.48
CA TYR A 567 -13.95 18.89 49.50
C TYR A 567 -14.58 20.29 49.63
N PRO A 568 -15.74 20.42 50.31
CA PRO A 568 -16.35 21.71 50.61
C PRO A 568 -15.39 22.69 51.31
N PRO A 569 -15.59 24.00 51.17
CA PRO A 569 -14.77 25.00 51.85
C PRO A 569 -14.71 24.80 53.37
N THR A 570 -13.50 24.74 53.91
CA THR A 570 -13.24 24.74 55.35
C THR A 570 -12.95 26.17 55.83
N ALA A 571 -13.00 26.40 57.14
CA ALA A 571 -12.64 27.71 57.71
C ALA A 571 -11.20 28.14 57.34
N GLU A 572 -10.29 27.17 57.14
CA GLU A 572 -8.92 27.42 56.70
C GLU A 572 -8.84 27.79 55.20
N SER A 573 -9.59 27.09 54.33
CA SER A 573 -9.60 27.39 52.88
C SER A 573 -10.29 28.72 52.55
N LEU A 574 -11.33 29.09 53.30
CA LEU A 574 -11.99 30.40 53.19
C LEU A 574 -11.06 31.55 53.59
N ALA A 575 -10.17 31.34 54.57
CA ALA A 575 -9.18 32.32 55.00
C ALA A 575 -7.93 32.39 54.09
N ALA A 576 -7.71 31.37 53.25
CA ALA A 576 -6.58 31.31 52.33
C ALA A 576 -6.78 32.23 51.09
N PRO A 577 -5.71 32.74 50.47
CA PRO A 577 -5.80 33.38 49.14
C PRO A 577 -6.32 32.37 48.10
N ALA A 578 -7.05 32.86 47.08
CA ALA A 578 -7.67 31.97 46.07
C ALA A 578 -6.63 31.23 45.23
N THR A 579 -5.49 31.88 44.96
CA THR A 579 -4.32 31.26 44.32
C THR A 579 -3.41 30.64 45.38
N PRO A 580 -3.21 29.31 45.40
CA PRO A 580 -2.38 28.65 46.42
C PRO A 580 -0.87 28.95 46.24
N PHE A 581 -0.43 29.23 45.01
CA PHE A 581 0.98 29.41 44.66
C PHE A 581 1.49 30.86 44.75
N ALA A 582 0.94 31.66 45.66
CA ALA A 582 1.54 32.92 46.08
C ALA A 582 2.78 32.69 47.00
N SER A 583 3.87 32.21 46.40
CA SER A 583 5.26 32.24 46.91
C SER A 583 5.47 32.09 48.43
N LYS A 584 5.52 30.85 48.92
CA LYS A 584 6.35 30.55 50.11
C LYS A 584 7.80 30.41 49.67
N THR A 585 8.60 31.45 49.86
CA THR A 585 10.06 31.42 49.68
C THR A 585 10.75 30.55 50.73
N THR A 586 10.74 29.23 50.54
CA THR A 586 11.63 28.28 51.22
C THR A 586 12.82 27.94 50.33
N LYS A 587 14.02 28.03 50.90
CA LYS A 587 15.29 28.01 50.18
C LYS A 587 15.60 26.63 49.58
N SER A 588 15.43 26.48 48.26
CA SER A 588 16.19 25.52 47.44
C SER A 588 16.20 25.99 45.97
N PRO A 589 17.34 25.88 45.24
CA PRO A 589 17.46 26.43 43.89
C PRO A 589 17.00 25.44 42.81
N VAL A 590 15.68 25.33 42.60
CA VAL A 590 15.12 24.82 41.33
C VAL A 590 14.09 25.82 40.83
N GLN A 591 14.23 26.21 39.56
CA GLN A 591 13.97 27.59 39.11
C GLN A 591 12.63 27.77 38.37
N TRP A 592 11.51 27.30 38.94
CA TRP A 592 10.19 27.37 38.30
C TRP A 592 9.08 27.80 39.27
N THR A 593 9.18 29.03 39.81
CA THR A 593 8.32 29.56 40.89
C THR A 593 7.29 30.61 40.44
N LYS A 594 7.05 30.75 39.13
CA LYS A 594 5.89 31.45 38.56
C LYS A 594 5.31 30.63 37.43
N VAL A 595 4.15 30.02 37.66
CA VAL A 595 3.24 29.70 36.56
C VAL A 595 2.70 31.04 36.04
N ALA A 596 2.79 31.27 34.73
CA ALA A 596 2.13 32.43 34.15
C ALA A 596 0.63 32.15 34.16
N GLU A 597 -0.17 33.13 34.59
CA GLU A 597 -1.63 33.01 34.56
C GLU A 597 -2.08 32.81 33.11
N TYR A 598 -2.77 31.70 32.85
CA TYR A 598 -3.26 31.37 31.51
C TYR A 598 -4.43 32.31 31.15
N PRO A 599 -4.59 32.73 29.88
CA PRO A 599 -5.75 33.51 29.44
C PRO A 599 -7.11 32.95 29.88
N VAL A 600 -7.25 31.62 29.97
CA VAL A 600 -8.48 30.95 30.45
C VAL A 600 -8.78 31.15 31.94
N CYS A 601 -7.84 31.63 32.75
CA CYS A 601 -8.12 32.00 34.14
C CYS A 601 -9.04 33.22 34.23
N ALA A 602 -9.08 34.05 33.17
CA ALA A 602 -10.02 35.16 33.02
C ALA A 602 -11.35 34.76 32.35
N LEU A 603 -11.55 33.48 32.02
CA LEU A 603 -12.83 32.97 31.52
C LEU A 603 -13.85 32.94 32.66
N ASP A 604 -14.96 33.65 32.47
CA ASP A 604 -16.10 33.63 33.38
C ASP A 604 -17.39 33.45 32.55
N LEU A 605 -17.90 32.21 32.49
CA LEU A 605 -19.15 31.87 31.80
C LEU A 605 -20.30 31.89 32.80
N ASN A 606 -20.91 33.08 32.96
CA ASN A 606 -22.02 33.33 33.88
C ASN A 606 -21.72 32.85 35.33
N SER A 607 -20.57 33.26 35.85
CA SER A 607 -19.96 32.91 37.14
C SER A 607 -19.19 31.59 37.20
N LEU A 608 -19.34 30.66 36.24
CA LEU A 608 -18.53 29.42 36.17
C LEU A 608 -17.13 29.72 35.62
N ASP A 609 -16.10 29.33 36.37
CA ASP A 609 -14.70 29.44 35.95
C ASP A 609 -14.17 28.13 35.32
N ILE A 610 -12.95 28.17 34.78
CA ILE A 610 -12.36 27.01 34.11
C ILE A 610 -12.07 25.82 35.06
N VAL A 611 -11.92 26.07 36.37
CA VAL A 611 -11.70 25.05 37.39
C VAL A 611 -13.02 24.37 37.77
N ASP A 612 -14.13 25.12 37.83
CA ASP A 612 -15.49 24.59 37.91
C ASP A 612 -15.77 23.62 36.75
N PHE A 613 -15.45 24.00 35.50
CA PHE A 613 -15.64 23.12 34.34
C PHE A 613 -14.75 21.86 34.36
N ALA A 614 -13.48 21.98 34.78
CA ALA A 614 -12.57 20.83 34.89
C ALA A 614 -13.05 19.83 35.95
N LEU A 615 -13.50 20.33 37.11
CA LEU A 615 -14.07 19.52 38.19
C LEU A 615 -15.42 18.89 37.82
N ILE A 616 -16.21 19.53 36.95
CA ILE A 616 -17.43 18.93 36.40
C ILE A 616 -17.10 17.80 35.42
N ALA A 617 -16.19 18.04 34.46
CA ALA A 617 -15.79 17.04 33.46
C ALA A 617 -15.21 15.77 34.09
N ASP A 618 -14.39 15.91 35.14
CA ASP A 618 -13.84 14.78 35.90
C ASP A 618 -14.92 14.00 36.68
N ALA A 619 -15.90 14.68 37.29
CA ALA A 619 -16.91 14.03 38.12
C ALA A 619 -17.83 13.03 37.36
N VAL A 620 -17.98 13.19 36.03
CA VAL A 620 -18.79 12.27 35.20
C VAL A 620 -18.14 10.88 35.07
N TYR A 621 -16.83 10.74 35.31
CA TYR A 621 -16.14 9.45 35.32
C TYR A 621 -16.51 8.54 36.50
N GLY A 622 -17.36 9.00 37.43
CA GLY A 622 -17.96 8.14 38.44
C GLY A 622 -18.71 6.96 37.81
N TRP A 623 -18.37 5.74 38.23
CA TRP A 623 -18.88 4.47 37.68
C TRP A 623 -20.36 4.19 37.94
N ASN A 624 -21.03 5.03 38.74
CA ASN A 624 -22.47 5.03 38.92
C ASN A 624 -22.96 6.42 39.35
N THR A 625 -24.28 6.62 39.29
CA THR A 625 -24.92 7.90 39.64
C THR A 625 -24.65 8.34 41.08
N ALA A 626 -24.56 7.42 42.04
CA ALA A 626 -24.29 7.77 43.45
C ALA A 626 -22.85 8.28 43.66
N VAL A 627 -21.88 7.76 42.90
CA VAL A 627 -20.48 8.23 42.92
C VAL A 627 -20.36 9.59 42.22
N GLN A 628 -21.01 9.77 41.07
CA GLN A 628 -21.09 11.07 40.39
C GLN A 628 -21.70 12.13 41.32
N VAL A 629 -22.88 11.86 41.90
CA VAL A 629 -23.58 12.75 42.85
C VAL A 629 -22.74 13.01 44.10
N LYS A 630 -22.01 12.01 44.63
CA LYS A 630 -21.05 12.18 45.74
C LYS A 630 -19.92 13.14 45.36
N SER A 631 -19.31 12.99 44.18
CA SER A 631 -18.26 13.88 43.69
C SER A 631 -18.76 15.31 43.48
N PHE A 632 -19.94 15.51 42.88
CA PHE A 632 -20.59 16.83 42.77
C PHE A 632 -20.89 17.43 44.16
N THR A 633 -21.41 16.62 45.10
CA THR A 633 -21.67 17.07 46.48
C THR A 633 -20.39 17.54 47.18
N GLN A 634 -19.29 16.79 47.05
CA GLN A 634 -18.01 17.14 47.64
C GLN A 634 -17.40 18.40 47.00
N ARG A 635 -17.63 18.63 45.70
CA ARG A 635 -17.06 19.75 44.96
C ARG A 635 -17.86 21.05 45.11
N PHE A 636 -19.19 21.00 45.20
CA PHE A 636 -20.03 22.21 45.16
C PHE A 636 -20.75 22.56 46.46
N ASN A 637 -21.07 21.59 47.33
CA ASN A 637 -21.79 21.90 48.57
C ASN A 637 -20.92 22.81 49.47
N GLY A 638 -21.54 23.77 50.16
CA GLY A 638 -20.84 24.78 50.95
C GLY A 638 -20.13 25.88 50.15
N THR A 639 -20.17 25.86 48.82
CA THR A 639 -19.73 26.97 47.95
C THR A 639 -20.91 27.87 47.56
N GLU A 640 -20.64 28.97 46.86
CA GLU A 640 -21.68 29.83 46.23
C GLU A 640 -22.57 29.08 45.22
N LEU A 641 -22.12 27.94 44.69
CA LEU A 641 -22.87 27.06 43.77
C LEU A 641 -23.42 25.81 44.49
N GLY A 642 -23.55 25.87 45.82
CA GLY A 642 -24.03 24.75 46.65
C GLY A 642 -25.50 24.37 46.45
N ASP A 643 -26.26 25.16 45.66
CA ASP A 643 -27.66 24.94 45.31
C ASP A 643 -27.88 24.15 44.01
N TRP A 644 -26.81 23.55 43.46
CA TRP A 644 -26.84 22.72 42.26
C TRP A 644 -27.87 21.57 42.33
N GLU A 645 -28.50 21.29 41.19
CA GLU A 645 -29.49 20.22 41.01
C GLU A 645 -28.98 19.19 39.98
N PHE A 646 -29.11 17.91 40.31
CA PHE A 646 -28.86 16.80 39.38
C PHE A 646 -30.15 16.52 38.59
N VAL A 647 -30.24 17.04 37.36
CA VAL A 647 -31.51 17.07 36.62
C VAL A 647 -31.76 15.76 35.87
N SER A 648 -30.78 15.30 35.12
CA SER A 648 -30.90 14.08 34.30
C SER A 648 -29.56 13.39 34.07
N ARG A 649 -29.62 12.10 33.75
CA ARG A 649 -28.50 11.27 33.30
C ARG A 649 -29.04 10.32 32.24
N ASN A 650 -28.24 10.01 31.23
CA ASN A 650 -28.59 8.93 30.31
C ASN A 650 -28.65 7.56 31.03
N ASN A 651 -29.38 6.60 30.43
CA ASN A 651 -29.32 5.22 30.90
C ASN A 651 -28.02 4.58 30.39
N GLU A 652 -27.08 4.27 31.28
CA GLU A 652 -25.78 3.67 30.94
C GLU A 652 -25.91 2.29 30.27
N ASP A 653 -26.98 1.54 30.54
CA ASP A 653 -27.25 0.24 29.91
C ASP A 653 -27.81 0.36 28.47
N ALA A 654 -28.23 1.56 28.04
CA ALA A 654 -28.88 1.80 26.75
C ALA A 654 -28.18 2.83 25.85
N GLY A 655 -27.67 3.91 26.44
CA GLY A 655 -26.95 4.98 25.74
C GLY A 655 -25.44 4.85 25.97
N HIS A 656 -24.70 4.51 24.92
CA HIS A 656 -23.27 4.23 24.96
C HIS A 656 -22.43 5.43 25.46
N GLN A 657 -22.75 6.64 25.00
CA GLN A 657 -22.12 7.87 25.48
C GLN A 657 -22.76 8.32 26.80
N VAL A 658 -22.05 8.15 27.93
CA VAL A 658 -22.52 8.63 29.23
C VAL A 658 -22.45 10.15 29.34
N TRP A 659 -23.53 10.76 29.83
CA TRP A 659 -23.64 12.20 30.09
C TRP A 659 -24.57 12.50 31.28
N THR A 660 -24.33 13.63 31.94
CA THR A 660 -25.12 14.15 33.07
C THR A 660 -25.50 15.61 32.84
N GLU A 661 -26.73 15.97 33.20
CA GLU A 661 -27.25 17.34 33.17
C GLU A 661 -27.33 17.90 34.59
N LEU A 662 -26.64 19.02 34.80
CA LEU A 662 -26.64 19.79 36.05
C LEU A 662 -27.32 21.13 35.82
N TYR A 663 -28.07 21.61 36.81
CA TYR A 663 -28.60 22.97 36.82
C TYR A 663 -28.09 23.70 38.06
N PHE A 664 -27.70 24.96 37.90
CA PHE A 664 -27.21 25.83 38.97
C PHE A 664 -28.19 27.01 39.10
N PRO A 665 -29.18 26.95 40.03
CA PRO A 665 -30.24 27.95 40.13
C PRO A 665 -29.72 29.36 40.44
N SER A 666 -28.74 29.47 41.34
CA SER A 666 -28.04 30.70 41.75
C SER A 666 -27.52 31.56 40.60
N ILE A 667 -27.12 30.92 39.50
CA ILE A 667 -26.57 31.56 38.30
C ILE A 667 -27.45 31.36 37.05
N ASN A 668 -28.55 30.61 37.17
CA ASN A 668 -29.48 30.24 36.10
C ASN A 668 -28.77 29.61 34.88
N MET A 669 -27.86 28.66 35.15
CA MET A 669 -27.08 27.94 34.13
C MET A 669 -27.34 26.44 34.16
N THR A 670 -27.50 25.84 32.99
CA THR A 670 -27.46 24.39 32.79
C THR A 670 -26.10 23.99 32.22
N VAL A 671 -25.48 22.97 32.78
CA VAL A 671 -24.25 22.36 32.27
C VAL A 671 -24.53 20.91 31.91
N ILE A 672 -24.26 20.52 30.66
CA ILE A 672 -24.27 19.11 30.25
C ILE A 672 -22.82 18.64 30.20
N ALA A 673 -22.51 17.65 31.03
CA ALA A 673 -21.18 17.11 31.20
C ALA A 673 -21.10 15.70 30.59
N VAL A 674 -20.12 15.47 29.72
CA VAL A 674 -20.01 14.25 28.91
C VAL A 674 -18.78 13.45 29.35
N ARG A 675 -18.97 12.15 29.62
CA ARG A 675 -17.91 11.24 30.08
C ARG A 675 -16.95 10.92 28.94
N GLY A 676 -15.65 10.89 29.22
CA GLY A 676 -14.67 10.31 28.31
C GLY A 676 -14.53 8.80 28.45
N THR A 677 -13.50 8.27 27.80
CA THR A 677 -13.19 6.84 27.73
C THR A 677 -12.85 6.25 29.11
N ALA A 678 -13.72 5.37 29.60
CA ALA A 678 -13.59 4.61 30.85
C ALA A 678 -13.44 3.10 30.60
N THR A 679 -13.87 2.62 29.42
CA THR A 679 -13.84 1.21 29.04
C THR A 679 -13.10 0.98 27.72
N ALA A 680 -12.75 -0.27 27.42
CA ALA A 680 -12.20 -0.63 26.11
C ALA A 680 -13.22 -0.47 24.96
N THR A 681 -14.52 -0.42 25.26
CA THR A 681 -15.55 -0.16 24.24
C THR A 681 -15.61 1.32 23.88
N ASP A 682 -15.45 2.21 24.87
CA ASP A 682 -15.35 3.66 24.64
C ASP A 682 -14.10 3.99 23.81
N ALA A 683 -12.96 3.32 24.08
CA ALA A 683 -11.71 3.48 23.31
C ALA A 683 -11.82 2.99 21.85
N LEU A 684 -12.69 2.03 21.58
CA LEU A 684 -13.03 1.60 20.21
C LEU A 684 -13.93 2.62 19.50
N GLU A 685 -14.77 3.34 20.25
CA GLU A 685 -15.60 4.44 19.72
C GLU A 685 -14.76 5.67 19.41
N ASP A 686 -13.80 6.05 20.27
CA ASP A 686 -12.75 7.03 19.94
C ASP A 686 -12.14 6.71 18.57
N LEU A 687 -11.59 5.50 18.43
CA LEU A 687 -10.88 5.18 17.19
C LEU A 687 -11.82 5.17 15.98
N HIS A 688 -13.07 4.68 16.10
CA HIS A 688 -14.02 4.70 14.99
C HIS A 688 -14.24 6.10 14.39
N TYR A 689 -14.30 7.16 15.19
CA TYR A 689 -14.47 8.52 14.67
C TYR A 689 -13.19 9.09 14.06
N TRP A 690 -12.03 8.83 14.68
CA TRP A 690 -10.74 9.45 14.31
C TRP A 690 -9.76 8.53 13.56
N PHE A 691 -10.14 7.31 13.19
CA PHE A 691 -9.25 6.34 12.54
C PHE A 691 -8.66 6.87 11.23
N GLY A 692 -9.52 7.41 10.35
CA GLY A 692 -9.10 7.90 9.04
C GLY A 692 -8.08 9.04 9.14
N VAL A 693 -8.35 10.05 9.96
CA VAL A 693 -7.40 11.15 10.19
C VAL A 693 -6.13 10.67 10.90
N SER A 694 -6.23 9.69 11.82
CA SER A 694 -5.05 9.08 12.45
C SER A 694 -4.13 8.38 11.43
N VAL A 695 -4.71 7.64 10.46
CA VAL A 695 -3.95 7.03 9.35
C VAL A 695 -3.30 8.10 8.48
N MET A 696 -4.02 9.19 8.16
CA MET A 696 -3.46 10.30 7.39
C MET A 696 -2.35 11.05 8.13
N GLN A 697 -2.49 11.29 9.43
CA GLN A 697 -1.47 11.91 10.27
C GLN A 697 -0.23 11.02 10.43
N ALA A 698 -0.40 9.69 10.51
CA ALA A 698 0.72 8.74 10.48
C ALA A 698 1.49 8.79 9.15
N ALA A 699 0.78 8.89 8.01
CA ALA A 699 1.41 9.11 6.71
C ALA A 699 2.08 10.49 6.62
N ASN A 700 1.51 11.51 7.27
CA ASN A 700 1.99 12.90 7.32
C ASN A 700 3.40 13.05 7.93
N ILE A 701 3.88 12.05 8.68
CA ILE A 701 5.24 11.98 9.25
C ILE A 701 6.30 11.89 8.14
N PHE A 702 6.01 11.17 7.05
CA PHE A 702 6.96 10.95 5.95
C PHE A 702 6.88 12.06 4.90
N ILE A 703 5.67 12.46 4.54
CA ILE A 703 5.37 13.45 3.51
C ILE A 703 4.16 14.26 3.99
N PRO A 704 4.17 15.61 3.98
CA PRO A 704 3.14 16.41 4.66
C PRO A 704 1.81 16.51 3.88
N PHE A 705 1.16 15.37 3.63
CA PHE A 705 -0.07 15.23 2.85
C PHE A 705 -1.19 16.19 3.28
N LEU A 706 -1.43 16.35 4.59
CA LEU A 706 -2.53 17.18 5.10
C LEU A 706 -2.34 18.68 4.76
N LYS A 707 -1.10 19.10 4.48
CA LYS A 707 -0.77 20.48 4.05
C LYS A 707 -0.65 20.63 2.53
N GLN A 708 -0.69 19.54 1.78
CA GLN A 708 -0.51 19.50 0.33
C GLN A 708 -1.82 19.24 -0.41
N LEU A 709 -2.73 18.47 0.18
CA LEU A 709 -4.07 18.22 -0.33
C LEU A 709 -5.01 19.40 0.02
N PRO A 710 -6.09 19.62 -0.75
CA PRO A 710 -7.13 20.58 -0.37
C PRO A 710 -7.82 20.13 0.93
N SER A 711 -8.01 21.03 1.89
CA SER A 711 -8.69 20.74 3.17
C SER A 711 -10.08 20.15 2.96
N GLU A 712 -10.89 20.75 2.09
CA GLU A 712 -12.24 20.27 1.76
C GLU A 712 -12.22 18.87 1.12
N PHE A 713 -11.20 18.54 0.33
CA PHE A 713 -11.05 17.19 -0.22
C PHE A 713 -10.74 16.17 0.87
N VAL A 714 -9.87 16.51 1.82
CA VAL A 714 -9.57 15.66 2.98
C VAL A 714 -10.82 15.47 3.85
N VAL A 715 -11.58 16.54 4.12
CA VAL A 715 -12.83 16.51 4.88
C VAL A 715 -13.88 15.62 4.19
N GLU A 716 -14.11 15.79 2.88
CA GLU A 716 -15.08 14.96 2.16
C GLU A 716 -14.63 13.50 2.07
N MET A 717 -13.33 13.23 1.87
CA MET A 717 -12.77 11.87 1.85
C MET A 717 -12.93 11.16 3.21
N LEU A 718 -12.72 11.87 4.31
CA LEU A 718 -12.85 11.34 5.68
C LEU A 718 -14.30 11.27 6.17
N SER A 719 -15.21 12.06 5.59
CA SER A 719 -16.64 12.05 5.94
C SER A 719 -17.29 10.67 5.77
N MET A 720 -16.81 9.91 4.78
CA MET A 720 -17.42 8.66 4.31
C MET A 720 -18.93 8.78 4.05
N ASN A 721 -19.40 9.96 3.62
CA ASN A 721 -20.81 10.31 3.43
C ASN A 721 -21.61 9.27 2.62
N PHE A 722 -20.98 8.64 1.63
CA PHE A 722 -21.59 7.60 0.79
C PHE A 722 -21.88 6.27 1.51
N LEU A 723 -21.20 5.99 2.64
CA LEU A 723 -21.52 4.87 3.53
C LEU A 723 -22.62 5.22 4.56
N ARG A 724 -22.92 6.50 4.82
CA ARG A 724 -23.81 6.97 5.90
C ARG A 724 -25.20 6.32 5.91
N ALA A 725 -25.71 5.88 4.75
CA ALA A 725 -26.99 5.17 4.63
C ALA A 725 -26.93 3.68 5.05
N ILE A 726 -25.74 3.09 5.15
CA ILE A 726 -25.49 1.69 5.48
C ILE A 726 -24.78 1.57 6.84
N MET A 727 -24.16 2.63 7.37
CA MET A 727 -23.57 2.64 8.71
C MET A 727 -24.65 2.58 9.83
N PRO A 728 -24.31 2.09 11.04
CA PRO A 728 -25.16 2.27 12.22
C PRO A 728 -25.39 3.76 12.53
N PRO A 729 -26.50 4.12 13.21
CA PRO A 729 -26.68 5.48 13.72
C PRO A 729 -25.53 5.83 14.68
N PRO A 730 -25.03 7.07 14.66
CA PRO A 730 -23.92 7.46 15.52
C PRO A 730 -24.32 7.48 16.99
N VAL A 731 -23.39 7.05 17.85
CA VAL A 731 -23.56 6.98 19.31
C VAL A 731 -23.93 8.33 19.93
N TYR A 732 -23.43 9.43 19.36
CA TYR A 732 -23.72 10.78 19.84
C TYR A 732 -25.15 11.26 19.56
N SER A 733 -25.99 10.50 18.84
CA SER A 733 -27.32 10.94 18.41
C SER A 733 -28.25 11.25 19.59
N GLU A 734 -28.33 10.40 20.61
CA GLU A 734 -29.13 10.65 21.82
C GLU A 734 -28.65 11.88 22.60
N LEU A 735 -27.34 12.10 22.69
CA LEU A 735 -26.76 13.30 23.31
C LEU A 735 -27.14 14.56 22.52
N LEU A 736 -27.04 14.51 21.19
CA LEU A 736 -27.40 15.61 20.31
C LEU A 736 -28.88 15.99 20.45
N ASP A 737 -29.78 15.00 20.41
CA ASP A 737 -31.22 15.21 20.58
C ASP A 737 -31.56 15.77 21.97
N HIS A 738 -30.89 15.28 23.03
CA HIS A 738 -31.05 15.81 24.38
C HIS A 738 -30.57 17.25 24.49
N VAL A 739 -29.39 17.59 23.94
CA VAL A 739 -28.87 18.97 23.93
C VAL A 739 -29.81 19.90 23.16
N ILE A 740 -30.37 19.48 22.02
CA ILE A 740 -31.37 20.26 21.27
C ILE A 740 -32.63 20.51 22.13
N ALA A 741 -33.14 19.49 22.82
CA ALA A 741 -34.29 19.60 23.70
C ALA A 741 -34.02 20.53 24.91
N VAL A 742 -32.86 20.38 25.56
CA VAL A 742 -32.44 21.21 26.68
C VAL A 742 -32.24 22.66 26.25
N ARG A 743 -31.52 22.92 25.14
CA ARG A 743 -31.30 24.25 24.57
C ARG A 743 -32.63 24.97 24.28
N LYS A 744 -33.61 24.26 23.74
CA LYS A 744 -34.96 24.79 23.51
C LYS A 744 -35.73 25.12 24.79
N ARG A 745 -35.48 24.38 25.89
CA ARG A 745 -36.11 24.58 27.20
C ARG A 745 -35.46 25.74 27.99
N VAL A 746 -34.13 25.87 27.99
CA VAL A 746 -33.41 26.82 28.88
C VAL A 746 -32.93 28.10 28.17
N GLY A 747 -32.76 28.04 26.84
CA GLY A 747 -32.14 29.10 26.02
C GLY A 747 -30.65 28.84 25.76
N GLY A 748 -30.15 29.27 24.59
CA GLY A 748 -28.76 29.04 24.17
C GLY A 748 -27.73 29.65 25.13
N ASP A 749 -27.98 30.87 25.61
CA ASP A 749 -27.07 31.63 26.49
C ASP A 749 -27.02 31.09 27.94
N ARG A 750 -27.80 30.03 28.24
CA ARG A 750 -27.89 29.39 29.56
C ARG A 750 -27.49 27.92 29.55
N LEU A 751 -26.88 27.47 28.46
CA LEU A 751 -26.42 26.10 28.29
C LEU A 751 -24.94 26.09 27.91
N VAL A 752 -24.14 25.34 28.66
CA VAL A 752 -22.74 25.07 28.32
C VAL A 752 -22.50 23.57 28.33
N LEU A 753 -21.72 23.09 27.37
CA LEU A 753 -21.27 21.69 27.31
C LEU A 753 -19.84 21.58 27.87
N THR A 754 -19.54 20.50 28.58
CA THR A 754 -18.18 20.21 29.05
C THR A 754 -17.87 18.72 28.99
N GLY A 755 -16.61 18.36 28.89
CA GLY A 755 -16.17 16.96 28.90
C GLY A 755 -14.67 16.82 28.77
N HIS A 756 -14.17 15.61 29.00
CA HIS A 756 -12.75 15.30 28.89
C HIS A 756 -12.51 14.11 27.94
N SER A 757 -11.38 14.09 27.23
CA SER A 757 -11.03 13.04 26.25
C SER A 757 -12.13 12.88 25.19
N LEU A 758 -12.60 11.66 24.90
CA LEU A 758 -13.80 11.39 24.07
C LEU A 758 -14.97 12.35 24.38
N GLY A 759 -15.27 12.54 25.67
CA GLY A 759 -16.38 13.40 26.12
C GLY A 759 -16.12 14.88 25.84
N GLY A 760 -14.86 15.31 25.82
CA GLY A 760 -14.46 16.66 25.41
C GLY A 760 -14.70 16.90 23.92
N ALA A 761 -14.33 15.95 23.07
CA ALA A 761 -14.62 16.03 21.64
C ALA A 761 -16.11 15.92 21.33
N MET A 762 -16.87 15.07 22.04
CA MET A 762 -18.33 15.00 21.90
C MET A 762 -19.02 16.27 22.38
N ALA A 763 -18.57 16.88 23.48
CA ALA A 763 -19.04 18.19 23.91
C ALA A 763 -18.72 19.29 22.88
N ALA A 764 -17.51 19.31 22.33
CA ALA A 764 -17.11 20.24 21.27
C ALA A 764 -17.95 20.07 19.99
N MET A 765 -18.12 18.84 19.52
CA MET A 765 -18.86 18.51 18.30
C MET A 765 -20.34 18.85 18.44
N VAL A 766 -21.00 18.42 19.52
CA VAL A 766 -22.41 18.75 19.78
C VAL A 766 -22.57 20.26 20.05
N GLY A 767 -21.56 20.91 20.66
CA GLY A 767 -21.52 22.36 20.86
C GLY A 767 -21.56 23.11 19.55
N ALA A 768 -20.60 22.84 18.67
CA ALA A 768 -20.55 23.38 17.31
C ALA A 768 -21.86 23.09 16.55
N ARG A 769 -22.34 21.84 16.55
CA ARG A 769 -23.55 21.43 15.81
C ARG A 769 -24.84 22.07 16.32
N THR A 770 -24.91 22.44 17.61
CA THR A 770 -26.10 23.07 18.22
C THR A 770 -25.94 24.56 18.48
N HIS A 771 -24.81 25.16 18.07
CA HIS A 771 -24.43 26.54 18.38
C HIS A 771 -24.44 26.84 19.89
N THR A 772 -23.99 25.86 20.69
CA THR A 772 -23.91 25.89 22.16
C THR A 772 -22.45 25.98 22.59
N PRO A 773 -22.06 26.93 23.47
CA PRO A 773 -20.69 27.00 23.98
C PRO A 773 -20.23 25.68 24.60
N ALA A 774 -19.02 25.23 24.24
CA ALA A 774 -18.44 23.99 24.71
C ALA A 774 -17.01 24.19 25.22
N VAL A 775 -16.73 23.66 26.42
CA VAL A 775 -15.40 23.61 27.04
C VAL A 775 -14.88 22.18 27.02
N SER A 776 -13.98 21.88 26.08
CA SER A 776 -13.35 20.57 25.93
C SER A 776 -12.02 20.52 26.69
N PHE A 777 -11.79 19.46 27.45
CA PHE A 777 -10.49 19.17 28.08
C PHE A 777 -9.84 17.97 27.39
N SER A 778 -8.72 18.18 26.70
CA SER A 778 -7.98 17.12 25.99
C SER A 778 -8.80 16.29 24.99
N GLY A 779 -9.89 16.83 24.45
CA GLY A 779 -10.59 16.16 23.34
C GLY A 779 -9.73 16.14 22.07
N PRO A 780 -9.79 15.08 21.25
CA PRO A 780 -9.23 15.10 19.90
C PRO A 780 -9.82 16.24 19.05
N GLY A 781 -9.10 16.61 17.99
CA GLY A 781 -9.49 17.63 17.04
C GLY A 781 -10.74 17.26 16.22
N LEU A 782 -11.25 18.24 15.49
CA LEU A 782 -12.46 18.09 14.69
C LEU A 782 -12.29 18.64 13.26
N LEU A 783 -11.19 19.32 12.93
CA LEU A 783 -11.10 20.13 11.72
C LEU A 783 -11.22 19.31 10.42
N TYR A 784 -10.51 18.18 10.33
CA TYR A 784 -10.64 17.27 9.18
C TYR A 784 -11.81 16.29 9.34
N SER A 785 -12.16 15.89 10.56
CA SER A 785 -13.27 14.97 10.83
C SER A 785 -14.66 15.63 10.77
N ARG A 786 -14.76 16.97 10.68
CA ARG A 786 -16.03 17.72 10.73
C ARG A 786 -17.08 17.27 9.71
N GLY A 787 -16.64 16.80 8.54
CA GLY A 787 -17.52 16.24 7.50
C GLY A 787 -18.27 14.99 7.96
N ARG A 788 -17.66 14.16 8.82
CA ARG A 788 -18.30 12.99 9.45
C ARG A 788 -19.37 13.40 10.46
N PHE A 789 -19.18 14.54 11.10
CA PHE A 789 -20.05 15.07 12.15
C PHE A 789 -21.11 16.03 11.63
N ASP A 790 -21.08 16.39 10.34
CA ASP A 790 -22.03 17.34 9.73
C ASP A 790 -21.90 18.73 10.39
N VAL A 791 -20.66 19.18 10.58
CA VAL A 791 -20.28 20.41 11.30
C VAL A 791 -19.47 21.35 10.40
N ASP A 792 -19.80 22.64 10.47
CA ASP A 792 -19.10 23.71 9.78
C ASP A 792 -17.88 24.21 10.58
N ASP A 793 -16.80 24.57 9.88
CA ASP A 793 -15.58 25.11 10.50
C ASP A 793 -15.86 26.39 11.31
N GLU A 794 -16.74 27.26 10.80
CA GLU A 794 -17.17 28.48 11.50
C GLU A 794 -17.83 28.17 12.86
N SER A 795 -18.65 27.11 12.94
CA SER A 795 -19.29 26.70 14.18
C SER A 795 -18.32 26.08 15.18
N ILE A 796 -17.24 25.43 14.72
CA ILE A 796 -16.14 25.01 15.59
C ILE A 796 -15.41 26.26 16.10
N ARG A 797 -15.08 27.22 15.21
CA ARG A 797 -14.40 28.47 15.55
C ARG A 797 -15.15 29.28 16.62
N ASP A 798 -16.48 29.39 16.49
CA ASP A 798 -17.27 30.34 17.26
C ASP A 798 -17.87 29.76 18.57
N TYR A 799 -17.99 28.42 18.70
CA TYR A 799 -18.61 27.78 19.86
C TYR A 799 -17.70 26.83 20.66
N VAL A 800 -16.52 26.46 20.14
CA VAL A 800 -15.63 25.50 20.81
C VAL A 800 -14.42 26.19 21.44
N MET A 801 -14.17 25.85 22.70
CA MET A 801 -12.93 26.12 23.40
C MET A 801 -12.32 24.80 23.88
N THR A 802 -11.05 24.55 23.57
CA THR A 802 -10.31 23.37 24.03
C THR A 802 -9.12 23.75 24.90
N VAL A 803 -9.06 23.21 26.11
CA VAL A 803 -7.87 23.23 26.97
C VAL A 803 -7.09 21.94 26.74
N LYS A 804 -5.79 22.03 26.45
CA LYS A 804 -4.89 20.88 26.26
C LYS A 804 -3.60 21.02 27.06
N PRO A 805 -3.10 19.96 27.73
CA PRO A 805 -1.76 19.95 28.28
C PRO A 805 -0.71 19.78 27.17
N ARG A 806 0.47 20.34 27.39
CA ARG A 806 1.66 20.01 26.59
C ARG A 806 1.94 18.51 26.66
N ARG A 807 2.48 17.97 25.55
CA ARG A 807 2.82 16.55 25.38
C ARG A 807 1.64 15.56 25.43
N ASP A 808 0.41 16.00 25.72
CA ASP A 808 -0.77 15.14 25.58
C ASP A 808 -0.98 14.79 24.09
N ILE A 809 -1.08 13.50 23.78
CA ILE A 809 -1.20 12.96 22.42
C ILE A 809 -2.63 12.93 21.89
N VAL A 810 -3.66 12.90 22.75
CA VAL A 810 -5.06 12.82 22.31
C VAL A 810 -5.51 14.08 21.56
N PRO A 811 -5.29 15.31 22.07
CA PRO A 811 -5.59 16.55 21.34
C PRO A 811 -4.58 16.86 20.20
N GLN A 812 -3.74 15.89 19.80
CA GLN A 812 -2.93 15.94 18.57
C GLN A 812 -3.53 15.06 17.45
N VAL A 813 -4.50 14.20 17.77
CA VAL A 813 -5.29 13.47 16.78
C VAL A 813 -6.27 14.45 16.14
N ASP A 814 -6.26 14.55 14.81
CA ASP A 814 -6.88 15.65 14.04
C ASP A 814 -6.32 17.05 14.42
N GLU A 815 -6.78 18.11 13.76
CA GLU A 815 -6.49 19.50 14.10
C GLU A 815 -7.62 20.11 14.94
N LEU A 816 -7.23 20.94 15.91
CA LEU A 816 -8.13 21.66 16.80
C LEU A 816 -8.56 22.99 16.16
N GLY A 817 -9.87 23.17 15.95
CA GLY A 817 -10.45 24.48 15.70
C GLY A 817 -10.84 25.21 16.99
N GLY A 818 -11.38 26.43 16.86
CA GLY A 818 -11.85 27.21 18.01
C GLY A 818 -10.74 27.87 18.83
N MET A 819 -11.07 28.27 20.05
CA MET A 819 -10.08 28.78 21.01
C MET A 819 -9.30 27.59 21.59
N VAL A 820 -7.99 27.52 21.34
CA VAL A 820 -7.12 26.50 21.93
C VAL A 820 -6.24 27.11 23.02
N GLN A 821 -6.45 26.71 24.27
CA GLN A 821 -5.54 27.01 25.38
C GLN A 821 -4.59 25.83 25.60
N GLU A 822 -3.29 26.11 25.52
CA GLU A 822 -2.24 25.19 25.93
C GLU A 822 -1.85 25.45 27.39
N ILE A 823 -1.84 24.42 28.23
CA ILE A 823 -1.35 24.45 29.61
C ILE A 823 -0.11 23.56 29.75
N GLU A 824 0.75 23.83 30.73
CA GLU A 824 1.98 23.05 30.91
C GLU A 824 1.68 21.64 31.46
N CYS A 825 2.49 20.64 31.07
CA CYS A 825 2.46 19.31 31.69
C CYS A 825 3.82 19.01 32.32
N ARG A 826 3.83 18.79 33.64
CA ARG A 826 5.04 18.52 34.42
C ARG A 826 5.52 17.06 34.36
N ARG A 827 4.77 16.18 33.69
CA ARG A 827 5.08 14.75 33.58
C ARG A 827 5.78 14.45 32.25
N ASP A 828 6.69 13.48 32.26
CA ASP A 828 7.37 13.03 31.04
C ASP A 828 6.56 12.05 30.18
N ASN A 829 5.61 11.31 30.77
CA ASN A 829 4.76 10.37 30.03
C ASN A 829 3.55 11.09 29.37
N PRO A 830 3.42 11.07 28.03
CA PRO A 830 2.27 11.65 27.31
C PRO A 830 0.89 11.18 27.80
N LEU A 831 0.74 9.89 28.11
CA LEU A 831 -0.52 9.33 28.62
C LEU A 831 -0.83 9.82 30.05
N ALA A 832 0.20 10.20 30.81
CA ALA A 832 0.01 10.78 32.14
C ALA A 832 -0.27 12.29 32.07
N CYS A 833 0.11 12.97 30.99
CA CYS A 833 -0.35 14.33 30.67
C CYS A 833 -1.83 14.34 30.32
N HIS A 834 -2.34 13.33 29.60
CA HIS A 834 -3.76 13.18 29.24
C HIS A 834 -4.72 12.99 30.44
N SER A 835 -4.23 12.84 31.67
CA SER A 835 -5.10 12.65 32.84
C SER A 835 -5.87 13.93 33.21
N THR A 836 -7.14 13.80 33.62
CA THR A 836 -7.94 14.89 34.22
C THR A 836 -7.21 15.57 35.39
N VAL A 837 -6.41 14.82 36.15
CA VAL A 837 -5.55 15.31 37.24
C VAL A 837 -4.60 16.41 36.76
N THR A 838 -4.02 16.29 35.56
CA THR A 838 -3.12 17.31 34.99
C THR A 838 -3.85 18.64 34.84
N HIS A 839 -5.06 18.62 34.25
CA HIS A 839 -5.91 19.80 34.11
C HIS A 839 -6.27 20.41 35.46
N MET A 840 -6.84 19.60 36.36
CA MET A 840 -7.32 20.09 37.66
C MET A 840 -6.20 20.71 38.49
N CYS A 841 -5.04 20.05 38.57
CA CYS A 841 -3.92 20.54 39.38
C CYS A 841 -3.23 21.76 38.75
N GLU A 842 -2.92 21.76 37.44
CA GLU A 842 -2.24 22.88 36.80
C GLU A 842 -3.14 24.12 36.73
N LEU A 843 -4.44 23.97 36.42
CA LEU A 843 -5.40 25.08 36.45
C LEU A 843 -5.59 25.62 37.87
N TYR A 844 -5.68 24.76 38.89
CA TYR A 844 -5.73 25.20 40.30
C TYR A 844 -4.47 25.97 40.72
N ALA A 845 -3.28 25.57 40.25
CA ALA A 845 -2.05 26.30 40.54
C ALA A 845 -1.92 27.63 39.80
N ALA A 846 -2.42 27.72 38.57
CA ALA A 846 -2.33 28.90 37.72
C ALA A 846 -3.44 29.93 37.99
N CYS A 847 -4.70 29.48 37.99
CA CYS A 847 -5.89 30.31 38.13
C CYS A 847 -6.35 30.45 39.60
N GLY A 848 -5.95 29.52 40.48
CA GLY A 848 -6.51 29.40 41.82
C GLY A 848 -7.91 28.79 41.82
N ASP A 849 -8.61 28.91 42.94
CA ASP A 849 -9.99 28.47 43.10
C ASP A 849 -10.87 29.60 43.65
N LYS A 850 -11.74 30.16 42.79
CA LYS A 850 -12.73 31.19 43.12
C LYS A 850 -13.69 30.71 44.22
N ARG A 851 -13.96 29.39 44.28
CA ARG A 851 -14.92 28.75 45.19
C ARG A 851 -14.33 28.33 46.54
N LYS A 852 -13.02 28.51 46.75
CA LYS A 852 -12.32 28.24 48.03
C LYS A 852 -12.49 26.81 48.55
N ARG A 853 -12.58 25.81 47.66
CA ARG A 853 -12.72 24.40 48.05
C ARG A 853 -11.49 23.92 48.80
N ASP A 854 -11.61 22.82 49.54
CA ASP A 854 -10.49 22.23 50.25
C ASP A 854 -9.76 21.20 49.36
N TRP A 855 -8.60 21.61 48.85
CA TRP A 855 -7.67 20.79 48.05
C TRP A 855 -6.62 20.07 48.91
N SER A 856 -6.67 20.17 50.26
CA SER A 856 -5.66 19.55 51.15
C SER A 856 -5.58 18.02 51.04
N LYS A 857 -6.64 17.39 50.50
CA LYS A 857 -6.73 15.94 50.26
C LYS A 857 -6.50 15.52 48.80
N ALA A 858 -6.27 16.46 47.89
CA ALA A 858 -5.90 16.18 46.50
C ALA A 858 -4.40 15.78 46.42
N ALA A 859 -4.07 14.61 46.99
CA ALA A 859 -2.71 14.09 47.06
C ALA A 859 -2.04 13.96 45.68
N GLN A 860 -2.84 13.69 44.64
CA GLN A 860 -2.39 13.62 43.25
C GLN A 860 -1.83 14.94 42.73
N CYS A 861 -2.27 16.10 43.28
CA CYS A 861 -1.66 17.38 42.95
C CYS A 861 -0.29 17.55 43.62
N GLN A 862 -0.10 17.04 44.84
CA GLN A 862 1.23 17.04 45.47
C GLN A 862 2.20 16.19 44.66
N GLU A 863 1.76 15.01 44.20
CA GLU A 863 2.52 14.17 43.28
C GLU A 863 2.80 14.91 41.95
N TYR A 864 1.80 15.53 41.32
CA TYR A 864 1.97 16.29 40.07
C TYR A 864 3.00 17.44 40.16
N PHE A 865 3.13 18.10 41.32
CA PHE A 865 4.13 19.16 41.53
C PHE A 865 5.50 18.67 42.01
N HIS A 866 5.63 17.39 42.39
CA HIS A 866 6.85 16.82 42.95
C HIS A 866 7.44 15.63 42.17
N SER A 867 6.71 15.08 41.19
CA SER A 867 7.26 14.17 40.18
C SER A 867 8.14 14.96 39.20
N ASN A 868 9.42 14.61 39.15
CA ASN A 868 10.29 14.84 38.00
C ASN A 868 10.10 13.68 37.01
#